data_AF-A0A8T5HBE9-F1
#
_entry.id   AF-A0A8T5HBE9-F1
#
_cell.length_a   1.000
_cell.length_b   1.000
_cell.length_c   1.000
_cell.angle_alpha   90.00
_cell.angle_beta   90.00
_cell.angle_gamma   90.00
#
_symmetry.space_group_name_H-M   'P 1'
#
loop_
_entity.id
_entity.type
_entity.pdbx_description
1 polymer ?
#
loop_
_entity_poly.entity_id
_entity_poly.type
_entity_poly.pdbx_seq_one_letter_code
_entity_poly.pdbx_strand_id
1 'polypeptide(L)'
;MKNKKGLLLIILLIVLGITSINVFAEGPGFETESAEVADSYAEFEEEYDEEIKNKEIDEDISDPNIPDEFLEEELVEEEVIIESAGITPDSPFYFVDEIADTFVLAMAEGEDKAEKAAEIAAEKVAEAKLMADKNLTAETLEALENANVSGLVEEGMSPEVEKLTQEKMEFIRKILAEMDAELPKDLNEIKTLIDAQKTQADKNQVAGKLATKIADLCDKLALEDYNLMLEEPRCDPDNAPEWLAEIIEEEIQKRQETSIHLILKNLKQCIEDPRKCNCDDIPVKSEKDKCIENSALAVRCEYEQDMKACNELDGKEEDFLEDLPEFMRDSVKETFMALLEEKDTDMFDKFAPPECKKAGVTTREDCENIMMEIHGPPPKECMEGGEFIGPEECDEIMNELYGPPDPECMDNGKFIGEEACNTALMAAGKIPQECIEGGEFVGWDNCQMHGEGDFDGEIAEQCLENGEFIGDEECKERLDEQMQRNKEQSPECYEGNTFIGDDACRAIMDELYGDEWAKAREESPECYEGDEFIGEEECKAIMEELHGDEWSSGKEDSPECYNGDEYIGDDACHAIMEELHGDEWRKGREESPECYNGDEYIGDEACHVIMEAKFAAEKEMMHNQKPEFLKRGESDKIMVIGEGGAEFVDKKELQNILEQAKNIEDSDMNEIEDLANSIRELEGWTEGDGAYYEDDDQYQEFDENQDHYQEEYDNYGSDYGKGDYKEDYKDYNSDYEKGEYKDYDEGYNNDNKYNE
;
A
#
# COMPACT_ATOMS: atom_id res chain seq x y z
N MET A 1 -36.09 50.49 -36.68
CA MET A 1 -37.55 50.28 -36.75
C MET A 1 -37.82 48.78 -36.84
N LYS A 2 -38.51 48.27 -35.81
CA LYS A 2 -39.37 47.09 -35.70
C LYS A 2 -39.07 45.79 -36.48
N ASN A 3 -38.88 44.76 -35.65
CA ASN A 3 -39.46 43.41 -35.68
C ASN A 3 -38.96 42.40 -36.72
N LYS A 4 -38.18 41.43 -36.21
CA LYS A 4 -38.50 39.99 -36.22
C LYS A 4 -37.51 39.24 -35.32
N LYS A 5 -37.94 38.89 -34.10
CA LYS A 5 -37.35 37.84 -33.25
C LYS A 5 -38.53 36.98 -32.78
N GLY A 6 -38.45 35.69 -33.02
CA GLY A 6 -39.51 34.73 -32.70
C GLY A 6 -39.14 33.35 -33.21
N LEU A 7 -38.23 32.68 -32.52
CA LEU A 7 -38.12 31.21 -32.48
C LEU A 7 -37.08 30.75 -31.42
N LEU A 8 -37.24 31.16 -30.14
CA LEU A 8 -36.33 30.74 -29.07
C LEU A 8 -37.02 30.82 -27.69
N LEU A 9 -38.17 30.12 -27.55
CA LEU A 9 -38.99 30.16 -26.33
C LEU A 9 -39.86 28.89 -26.19
N ILE A 10 -39.23 27.70 -26.27
CA ILE A 10 -39.89 26.40 -26.03
C ILE A 10 -39.15 25.51 -25.00
N ILE A 11 -37.97 25.86 -24.49
CA ILE A 11 -37.21 24.99 -23.56
C ILE A 11 -37.08 25.60 -22.15
N LEU A 12 -38.01 26.48 -21.74
CA LEU A 12 -37.95 27.13 -20.41
C LEU A 12 -39.29 27.11 -19.65
N LEU A 13 -40.08 26.04 -19.82
CA LEU A 13 -41.37 25.85 -19.15
C LEU A 13 -41.64 24.37 -18.73
N ILE A 14 -40.65 23.67 -18.17
CA ILE A 14 -40.87 22.40 -17.43
C ILE A 14 -40.22 22.45 -16.02
N VAL A 15 -39.90 23.64 -15.51
CA VAL A 15 -39.61 23.84 -14.09
C VAL A 15 -40.66 24.81 -13.55
N LEU A 16 -41.46 24.34 -12.59
CA LEU A 16 -42.51 25.01 -11.81
C LEU A 16 -43.96 24.54 -12.09
N GLY A 17 -44.37 23.51 -11.35
CA GLY A 17 -45.57 23.63 -10.53
C GLY A 17 -46.62 22.53 -10.68
N ILE A 18 -46.64 21.59 -9.73
CA ILE A 18 -47.86 21.27 -8.96
C ILE A 18 -47.46 21.03 -7.50
N THR A 19 -48.07 21.84 -6.63
CA THR A 19 -48.02 21.77 -5.19
C THR A 19 -49.18 20.95 -4.61
N SER A 20 -48.97 20.40 -3.41
CA SER A 20 -49.91 20.32 -2.27
C SER A 20 -50.72 19.04 -2.02
N ILE A 21 -50.30 18.30 -0.97
CA ILE A 21 -51.19 17.83 0.11
C ILE A 21 -50.53 18.20 1.45
N ASN A 22 -51.30 18.86 2.32
CA ASN A 22 -50.97 19.13 3.73
C ASN A 22 -51.83 18.21 4.63
N VAL A 23 -51.32 17.82 5.82
CA VAL A 23 -51.92 18.06 7.15
C VAL A 23 -51.23 17.26 8.29
N PHE A 24 -50.62 18.04 9.20
CA PHE A 24 -50.49 17.95 10.69
C PHE A 24 -49.59 16.93 11.45
N ALA A 25 -48.42 17.43 11.90
CA ALA A 25 -48.01 17.83 13.27
C ALA A 25 -47.91 16.82 14.45
N GLU A 26 -46.69 16.70 15.04
CA GLU A 26 -46.25 16.99 16.43
C GLU A 26 -44.83 16.40 16.65
N GLY A 27 -43.73 17.19 16.68
CA GLY A 27 -42.96 17.56 17.88
C GLY A 27 -41.46 17.27 17.68
N PRO A 28 -40.49 18.11 18.14
CA PRO A 28 -39.09 18.01 17.71
C PRO A 28 -38.26 17.10 18.62
N GLY A 29 -37.70 16.05 18.04
CA GLY A 29 -36.57 15.28 18.56
C GLY A 29 -35.38 15.48 17.61
N PHE A 30 -34.20 15.57 18.20
CA PHE A 30 -32.94 16.00 17.60
C PHE A 30 -32.27 14.77 16.95
N GLU A 31 -32.37 14.62 15.63
CA GLU A 31 -31.71 13.55 14.85
C GLU A 31 -31.78 13.97 13.37
N THR A 32 -30.69 14.45 12.78
CA THR A 32 -30.47 14.45 11.32
C THR A 32 -29.00 14.73 11.04
N GLU A 33 -28.23 13.65 10.90
CA GLU A 33 -27.03 13.61 10.03
C GLU A 33 -26.80 12.17 9.50
N SER A 34 -27.32 11.12 10.15
CA SER A 34 -27.19 9.73 9.66
C SER A 34 -28.22 9.28 8.60
N ALA A 35 -29.31 10.04 8.39
CA ALA A 35 -30.38 9.64 7.48
C ALA A 35 -30.07 9.90 5.99
N GLU A 36 -29.21 10.88 5.68
CA GLU A 36 -28.85 11.19 4.28
C GLU A 36 -27.91 10.15 3.68
N VAL A 37 -27.10 9.47 4.50
CA VAL A 37 -26.28 8.34 4.06
C VAL A 37 -27.18 7.13 3.76
N ALA A 38 -28.13 6.80 4.64
CA ALA A 38 -29.00 5.63 4.44
C ALA A 38 -29.92 5.72 3.20
N ASP A 39 -30.42 6.93 2.84
CA ASP A 39 -31.27 7.10 1.65
C ASP A 39 -30.47 7.01 0.33
N SER A 40 -29.20 7.45 0.32
CA SER A 40 -28.28 7.26 -0.82
C SER A 40 -28.00 5.77 -1.08
N TYR A 41 -27.84 4.99 0.00
CA TYR A 41 -27.61 3.54 -0.07
C TYR A 41 -28.81 2.76 -0.61
N ALA A 42 -30.04 3.19 -0.30
CA ALA A 42 -31.25 2.49 -0.74
C ALA A 42 -31.56 2.69 -2.23
N GLU A 43 -31.20 3.86 -2.80
CA GLU A 43 -31.39 4.14 -4.24
C GLU A 43 -30.36 3.38 -5.09
N PHE A 44 -29.15 3.15 -4.55
CA PHE A 44 -28.11 2.34 -5.19
C PHE A 44 -28.44 0.83 -5.20
N GLU A 45 -29.08 0.29 -4.16
CA GLU A 45 -29.47 -1.14 -4.10
C GLU A 45 -30.51 -1.53 -5.18
N GLU A 46 -31.42 -0.64 -5.60
CA GLU A 46 -32.44 -0.98 -6.63
C GLU A 46 -31.88 -1.00 -8.07
N GLU A 47 -30.89 -0.16 -8.40
CA GLU A 47 -30.28 -0.10 -9.74
C GLU A 47 -29.36 -1.31 -9.99
N TYR A 48 -28.63 -1.75 -8.96
CA TYR A 48 -27.66 -2.83 -9.07
C TYR A 48 -28.29 -4.23 -9.18
N ASP A 49 -29.41 -4.44 -8.51
CA ASP A 49 -30.12 -5.73 -8.50
C ASP A 49 -30.75 -6.08 -9.87
N GLU A 50 -30.91 -5.09 -10.76
CA GLU A 50 -31.26 -5.26 -12.18
C GLU A 50 -30.04 -5.52 -13.08
N GLU A 51 -28.87 -4.95 -12.79
CA GLU A 51 -27.68 -5.08 -13.65
C GLU A 51 -27.01 -6.46 -13.53
N ILE A 52 -26.90 -7.02 -12.31
CA ILE A 52 -26.40 -8.40 -12.09
C ILE A 52 -27.33 -9.42 -12.75
N LYS A 53 -28.65 -9.25 -12.63
CA LYS A 53 -29.62 -10.21 -13.22
C LYS A 53 -29.61 -10.21 -14.74
N ASN A 54 -29.05 -9.17 -15.38
CA ASN A 54 -28.97 -9.05 -16.83
C ASN A 54 -27.60 -9.45 -17.41
N LYS A 55 -26.58 -9.72 -16.57
CA LYS A 55 -25.23 -10.12 -16.99
C LYS A 55 -24.93 -11.62 -16.80
N GLU A 56 -25.94 -12.45 -16.52
CA GLU A 56 -25.83 -13.91 -16.69
C GLU A 56 -25.49 -14.22 -18.16
N ILE A 57 -24.22 -14.54 -18.37
CA ILE A 57 -23.60 -14.93 -19.63
C ILE A 57 -24.34 -16.15 -20.20
N ASP A 58 -24.87 -16.00 -21.41
CA ASP A 58 -25.38 -17.11 -22.24
C ASP A 58 -24.22 -18.04 -22.65
N GLU A 59 -23.75 -18.88 -21.73
CA GLU A 59 -22.93 -20.07 -22.04
C GLU A 59 -23.84 -21.20 -22.56
N ASP A 60 -24.39 -21.10 -23.78
CA ASP A 60 -24.80 -22.30 -24.53
C ASP A 60 -25.08 -22.01 -26.01
N ILE A 61 -24.02 -21.97 -26.84
CA ILE A 61 -24.15 -22.22 -28.28
C ILE A 61 -23.07 -23.19 -28.74
N SER A 62 -23.34 -24.48 -28.55
CA SER A 62 -22.72 -25.56 -29.34
C SER A 62 -23.80 -26.42 -30.01
N ASP A 63 -24.38 -25.93 -31.11
CA ASP A 63 -25.17 -26.75 -32.04
C ASP A 63 -24.33 -27.08 -33.30
N PRO A 64 -23.81 -28.33 -33.43
CA PRO A 64 -22.96 -28.72 -34.55
C PRO A 64 -23.75 -29.17 -35.80
N ASN A 65 -24.97 -28.66 -36.05
CA ASN A 65 -25.75 -29.02 -37.24
C ASN A 65 -26.32 -27.80 -38.00
N ILE A 66 -25.45 -27.02 -38.62
CA ILE A 66 -25.84 -26.13 -39.72
C ILE A 66 -25.64 -26.89 -41.05
N PRO A 67 -26.66 -27.02 -41.91
CA PRO A 67 -26.52 -27.69 -43.19
C PRO A 67 -25.63 -26.90 -44.16
N ASP A 68 -24.78 -27.66 -44.82
CA ASP A 68 -23.80 -27.32 -45.87
C ASP A 68 -24.50 -26.77 -47.14
N GLU A 69 -25.08 -25.56 -47.03
CA GLU A 69 -25.73 -24.83 -48.14
C GLU A 69 -25.13 -23.42 -48.27
N PHE A 70 -23.80 -23.35 -48.41
CA PHE A 70 -23.01 -22.14 -48.65
C PHE A 70 -22.15 -22.32 -49.91
N LEU A 71 -22.77 -22.22 -51.10
CA LEU A 71 -22.06 -22.32 -52.39
C LEU A 71 -22.58 -21.30 -53.44
N GLU A 72 -23.19 -20.20 -52.99
CA GLU A 72 -23.55 -19.05 -53.83
C GLU A 72 -22.86 -17.73 -53.37
N GLU A 73 -21.72 -17.82 -52.66
CA GLU A 73 -21.05 -16.64 -52.07
C GLU A 73 -20.14 -15.86 -53.05
N GLU A 74 -19.70 -16.47 -54.16
CA GLU A 74 -18.66 -15.90 -55.04
C GLU A 74 -19.12 -14.65 -55.83
N LEU A 75 -20.43 -14.36 -55.89
CA LEU A 75 -20.95 -13.15 -56.57
C LEU A 75 -21.23 -11.97 -55.62
N VAL A 76 -21.20 -12.19 -54.30
CA VAL A 76 -21.40 -11.11 -53.31
C VAL A 76 -20.10 -10.31 -53.10
N GLU A 77 -18.95 -10.95 -53.34
CA GLU A 77 -17.64 -10.40 -52.97
C GLU A 77 -17.17 -9.27 -53.91
N GLU A 78 -17.44 -9.34 -55.22
CA GLU A 78 -17.07 -8.26 -56.17
C GLU A 78 -17.85 -6.96 -55.91
N GLU A 79 -19.11 -7.05 -55.47
CA GLU A 79 -19.95 -5.87 -55.20
C GLU A 79 -19.48 -5.14 -53.92
N VAL A 80 -19.05 -5.90 -52.91
CA VAL A 80 -18.51 -5.36 -51.65
C VAL A 80 -17.23 -4.57 -51.88
N ILE A 81 -16.31 -5.04 -52.75
CA ILE A 81 -15.05 -4.32 -53.04
C ILE A 81 -15.35 -2.95 -53.68
N ILE A 82 -16.29 -2.88 -54.63
CA ILE A 82 -16.65 -1.63 -55.31
C ILE A 82 -17.33 -0.65 -54.35
N GLU A 83 -18.16 -1.14 -53.43
CA GLU A 83 -18.83 -0.28 -52.43
C GLU A 83 -17.87 0.23 -51.35
N SER A 84 -16.81 -0.54 -51.05
CA SER A 84 -15.78 -0.17 -50.07
C SER A 84 -14.66 0.72 -50.62
N ALA A 85 -14.49 0.77 -51.95
CA ALA A 85 -13.47 1.60 -52.57
C ALA A 85 -13.95 3.06 -52.65
N GLY A 86 -13.17 3.96 -52.07
CA GLY A 86 -13.38 5.40 -52.05
C GLY A 86 -13.24 6.10 -53.39
N ILE A 87 -12.95 7.41 -53.33
CA ILE A 87 -12.51 8.12 -54.53
C ILE A 87 -11.15 7.57 -54.91
N THR A 88 -11.01 7.00 -56.11
CA THR A 88 -9.74 6.39 -56.52
C THR A 88 -8.74 7.40 -57.09
N PRO A 89 -7.42 7.10 -57.10
CA PRO A 89 -6.38 8.04 -57.57
C PRO A 89 -6.51 8.51 -59.03
N ASP A 90 -7.18 7.76 -59.90
CA ASP A 90 -7.48 8.18 -61.28
C ASP A 90 -8.55 9.30 -61.37
N SER A 91 -9.19 9.66 -60.25
CA SER A 91 -10.15 10.75 -60.14
C SER A 91 -9.47 12.10 -59.91
N PRO A 92 -9.89 13.18 -60.60
CA PRO A 92 -9.36 14.52 -60.35
C PRO A 92 -9.73 15.08 -58.96
N PHE A 93 -10.58 14.39 -58.20
CA PHE A 93 -10.99 14.78 -56.85
C PHE A 93 -10.32 13.92 -55.75
N TYR A 94 -9.38 13.03 -56.09
CA TYR A 94 -8.70 12.18 -55.11
C TYR A 94 -8.03 12.97 -53.98
N PHE A 95 -7.40 14.10 -54.32
CA PHE A 95 -6.79 14.99 -53.33
C PHE A 95 -7.76 15.50 -52.24
N VAL A 96 -9.08 15.52 -52.50
CA VAL A 96 -10.07 15.93 -51.51
C VAL A 96 -10.26 14.84 -50.47
N ASP A 97 -10.19 13.59 -50.92
CA ASP A 97 -10.32 12.39 -50.11
C ASP A 97 -9.14 12.24 -49.17
N GLU A 98 -7.91 12.31 -49.69
CA GLU A 98 -6.68 12.29 -48.86
C GLU A 98 -6.65 13.39 -47.78
N ILE A 99 -7.13 14.59 -48.13
CA ILE A 99 -7.22 15.71 -47.17
C ILE A 99 -8.28 15.41 -46.11
N ALA A 100 -9.40 14.79 -46.49
CA ALA A 100 -10.44 14.40 -45.54
C ALA A 100 -9.93 13.32 -44.59
N ASP A 101 -9.28 12.27 -45.09
CA ASP A 101 -8.70 11.18 -44.29
C ASP A 101 -7.65 11.71 -43.31
N THR A 102 -6.73 12.54 -43.80
CA THR A 102 -5.71 13.18 -42.96
C THR A 102 -6.34 14.05 -41.88
N PHE A 103 -7.42 14.76 -42.20
CA PHE A 103 -8.12 15.61 -41.25
C PHE A 103 -8.90 14.81 -40.21
N VAL A 104 -9.56 13.72 -40.62
CA VAL A 104 -10.27 12.79 -39.73
C VAL A 104 -9.28 12.16 -38.75
N LEU A 105 -8.14 11.62 -39.24
CA LEU A 105 -7.09 11.06 -38.39
C LEU A 105 -6.44 12.08 -37.45
N ALA A 106 -6.34 13.34 -37.88
CA ALA A 106 -5.79 14.41 -37.04
C ALA A 106 -6.75 14.91 -35.97
N MET A 107 -8.06 14.61 -36.09
CA MET A 107 -9.09 14.98 -35.12
C MET A 107 -9.50 13.82 -34.21
N ALA A 108 -9.19 12.59 -34.60
CA ALA A 108 -9.44 11.42 -33.79
C ALA A 108 -8.31 11.23 -32.77
N GLU A 109 -8.67 10.81 -31.56
CA GLU A 109 -7.77 10.52 -30.43
C GLU A 109 -8.07 9.10 -29.94
N GLY A 110 -7.12 8.48 -29.22
CA GLY A 110 -7.27 7.13 -28.64
C GLY A 110 -7.83 6.08 -29.62
N GLU A 111 -8.90 5.41 -29.17
CA GLU A 111 -9.59 4.33 -29.89
C GLU A 111 -10.21 4.78 -31.22
N ASP A 112 -10.86 5.96 -31.24
CA ASP A 112 -11.47 6.52 -32.45
C ASP A 112 -10.42 6.65 -33.55
N LYS A 113 -9.17 6.97 -33.19
CA LYS A 113 -8.07 7.12 -34.15
C LYS A 113 -7.67 5.77 -34.75
N ALA A 114 -7.61 4.71 -33.93
CA ALA A 114 -7.32 3.36 -34.40
C ALA A 114 -8.44 2.82 -35.30
N GLU A 115 -9.70 3.03 -34.92
CA GLU A 115 -10.86 2.70 -35.75
C GLU A 115 -10.76 3.37 -37.13
N LYS A 116 -10.59 4.71 -37.16
CA LYS A 116 -10.55 5.45 -38.43
C LYS A 116 -9.33 5.06 -39.26
N ALA A 117 -8.19 4.78 -38.63
CA ALA A 117 -7.00 4.29 -39.34
C ALA A 117 -7.22 2.90 -39.96
N ALA A 118 -7.93 2.00 -39.28
CA ALA A 118 -8.27 0.68 -39.84
C ALA A 118 -9.25 0.79 -41.01
N GLU A 119 -10.24 1.69 -40.93
CA GLU A 119 -11.17 1.99 -42.02
C GLU A 119 -10.46 2.56 -43.25
N ILE A 120 -9.62 3.58 -43.07
CA ILE A 120 -8.85 4.21 -44.15
C ILE A 120 -7.90 3.19 -44.78
N ALA A 121 -7.20 2.36 -43.99
CA ALA A 121 -6.32 1.32 -44.53
C ALA A 121 -7.09 0.33 -45.42
N ALA A 122 -8.29 -0.10 -44.98
CA ALA A 122 -9.14 -0.99 -45.76
C ALA A 122 -9.63 -0.35 -47.07
N GLU A 123 -10.06 0.92 -47.01
CA GLU A 123 -10.50 1.70 -48.16
C GLU A 123 -9.37 1.86 -49.20
N LYS A 124 -8.17 2.27 -48.77
CA LYS A 124 -7.02 2.47 -49.67
C LYS A 124 -6.52 1.17 -50.30
N VAL A 125 -6.60 0.04 -49.59
CA VAL A 125 -6.32 -1.28 -50.18
C VAL A 125 -7.38 -1.67 -51.22
N ALA A 126 -8.66 -1.36 -50.98
CA ALA A 126 -9.72 -1.59 -51.96
C ALA A 126 -9.56 -0.71 -53.21
N GLU A 127 -9.19 0.57 -53.04
CA GLU A 127 -8.85 1.46 -54.15
C GLU A 127 -7.65 0.92 -54.96
N ALA A 128 -6.62 0.42 -54.28
CA ALA A 128 -5.45 -0.16 -54.92
C ALA A 128 -5.81 -1.38 -55.79
N LYS A 129 -6.69 -2.28 -55.31
CA LYS A 129 -7.21 -3.39 -56.11
C LYS A 129 -7.92 -2.90 -57.37
N LEU A 130 -8.78 -1.90 -57.23
CA LEU A 130 -9.53 -1.35 -58.36
C LEU A 130 -8.60 -0.70 -59.41
N MET A 131 -7.51 -0.05 -58.97
CA MET A 131 -6.48 0.46 -59.87
C MET A 131 -5.68 -0.67 -60.54
N ALA A 132 -5.34 -1.71 -59.81
CA ALA A 132 -4.63 -2.88 -60.33
C ALA A 132 -5.44 -3.58 -61.44
N ASP A 133 -6.74 -3.73 -61.25
CA ASP A 133 -7.66 -4.34 -62.25
C ASP A 133 -7.74 -3.52 -63.54
N LYS A 134 -7.63 -2.20 -63.42
CA LYS A 134 -7.53 -1.27 -64.56
C LYS A 134 -6.14 -1.24 -65.20
N ASN A 135 -5.16 -1.98 -64.67
CA ASN A 135 -3.75 -1.94 -65.05
C ASN A 135 -3.11 -0.54 -64.90
N LEU A 136 -3.51 0.20 -63.87
CA LEU A 136 -3.01 1.54 -63.54
C LEU A 136 -1.95 1.44 -62.43
N THR A 137 -0.72 1.11 -62.83
CA THR A 137 0.38 0.77 -61.90
C THR A 137 0.79 1.92 -60.98
N ALA A 138 0.83 3.16 -61.47
CA ALA A 138 1.26 4.30 -60.67
C ALA A 138 0.22 4.64 -59.59
N GLU A 139 -1.05 4.61 -59.98
CA GLU A 139 -2.20 4.83 -59.11
C GLU A 139 -2.34 3.69 -58.08
N THR A 140 -2.01 2.46 -58.45
CA THR A 140 -1.96 1.32 -57.52
C THR A 140 -0.89 1.52 -56.44
N LEU A 141 0.29 2.01 -56.82
CA LEU A 141 1.37 2.32 -55.88
C LEU A 141 0.96 3.43 -54.91
N GLU A 142 0.40 4.53 -55.45
CA GLU A 142 -0.06 5.67 -54.66
C GLU A 142 -1.12 5.26 -53.61
N ALA A 143 -2.11 4.45 -54.00
CA ALA A 143 -3.10 3.93 -53.06
C ALA A 143 -2.49 3.02 -51.97
N LEU A 144 -1.57 2.13 -52.32
CA LEU A 144 -0.89 1.26 -51.32
C LEU A 144 0.04 2.01 -50.38
N GLU A 145 0.68 3.09 -50.85
CA GLU A 145 1.48 3.98 -50.00
C GLU A 145 0.59 4.72 -49.00
N ASN A 146 -0.56 5.20 -49.44
CA ASN A 146 -1.53 5.88 -48.56
C ASN A 146 -2.25 4.93 -47.59
N ALA A 147 -2.30 3.63 -47.88
CA ALA A 147 -2.79 2.62 -46.93
C ALA A 147 -1.88 2.46 -45.69
N ASN A 148 -0.66 3.02 -45.70
CA ASN A 148 0.30 2.94 -44.59
C ASN A 148 -0.02 3.90 -43.43
N VAL A 149 -1.29 3.94 -43.00
CA VAL A 149 -1.76 4.60 -41.77
C VAL A 149 -1.88 3.63 -40.60
N SER A 150 -1.65 2.35 -40.87
CA SER A 150 -1.83 1.22 -39.98
C SER A 150 -0.96 1.20 -38.72
N GLY A 151 0.16 1.96 -38.68
CA GLY A 151 0.91 2.13 -37.42
C GLY A 151 0.08 2.85 -36.35
N LEU A 152 -0.86 3.70 -36.75
CA LEU A 152 -1.79 4.38 -35.83
C LEU A 152 -2.84 3.42 -35.25
N VAL A 153 -3.08 2.28 -35.92
CA VAL A 153 -3.99 1.24 -35.43
C VAL A 153 -3.35 0.52 -34.24
N GLU A 154 -2.04 0.29 -34.26
CA GLU A 154 -1.32 -0.36 -33.14
C GLU A 154 -1.32 0.52 -31.88
N GLU A 155 -1.13 1.83 -32.02
CA GLU A 155 -1.04 2.78 -30.89
C GLU A 155 -2.35 2.96 -30.13
N GLY A 156 -3.49 2.95 -30.82
CA GLY A 156 -4.82 3.16 -30.22
C GLY A 156 -5.63 1.88 -30.06
N MET A 157 -4.97 0.72 -30.06
CA MET A 157 -5.66 -0.57 -30.04
C MET A 157 -6.23 -0.89 -28.66
N SER A 158 -7.54 -1.09 -28.57
CA SER A 158 -8.25 -1.52 -27.37
C SER A 158 -9.12 -2.77 -27.63
N PRO A 159 -9.65 -3.42 -26.58
CA PRO A 159 -10.59 -4.54 -26.71
C PRO A 159 -11.83 -4.20 -27.56
N GLU A 160 -12.37 -3.00 -27.43
CA GLU A 160 -13.56 -2.50 -28.13
C GLU A 160 -13.30 -2.39 -29.64
N VAL A 161 -12.10 -1.95 -30.01
CA VAL A 161 -11.66 -1.77 -31.40
C VAL A 161 -11.15 -3.09 -32.01
N GLU A 162 -10.87 -4.12 -31.21
CA GLU A 162 -10.34 -5.40 -31.67
C GLU A 162 -11.22 -6.00 -32.77
N LYS A 163 -12.52 -6.15 -32.52
CA LYS A 163 -13.43 -6.83 -33.46
C LYS A 163 -13.48 -6.12 -34.80
N LEU A 164 -13.64 -4.80 -34.78
CA LEU A 164 -13.64 -4.01 -36.01
C LEU A 164 -12.31 -4.15 -36.75
N THR A 165 -11.19 -4.05 -36.03
CA THR A 165 -9.87 -4.22 -36.63
C THR A 165 -9.70 -5.61 -37.24
N GLN A 166 -10.11 -6.68 -36.55
CA GLN A 166 -10.04 -8.03 -37.08
C GLN A 166 -10.80 -8.15 -38.41
N GLU A 167 -12.05 -7.67 -38.46
CA GLU A 167 -12.87 -7.66 -39.68
C GLU A 167 -12.18 -6.89 -40.83
N LYS A 168 -11.63 -5.70 -40.55
CA LYS A 168 -10.94 -4.89 -41.55
C LYS A 168 -9.60 -5.50 -42.01
N MET A 169 -8.82 -6.09 -41.10
CA MET A 169 -7.55 -6.72 -41.44
C MET A 169 -7.74 -8.01 -42.23
N GLU A 170 -8.81 -8.79 -41.96
CA GLU A 170 -9.18 -9.94 -42.79
C GLU A 170 -9.59 -9.52 -44.20
N PHE A 171 -10.38 -8.45 -44.30
CA PHE A 171 -10.74 -7.85 -45.59
C PHE A 171 -9.49 -7.39 -46.37
N ILE A 172 -8.57 -6.66 -45.73
CA ILE A 172 -7.29 -6.24 -46.33
C ILE A 172 -6.49 -7.44 -46.82
N ARG A 173 -6.32 -8.49 -45.99
CA ARG A 173 -5.56 -9.69 -46.37
C ARG A 173 -6.13 -10.37 -47.60
N LYS A 174 -7.46 -10.48 -47.65
CA LYS A 174 -8.17 -11.10 -48.77
C LYS A 174 -7.87 -10.35 -50.07
N ILE A 175 -8.06 -9.02 -50.07
CA ILE A 175 -7.78 -8.19 -51.25
C ILE A 175 -6.31 -8.28 -51.66
N LEU A 176 -5.39 -8.18 -50.72
CA LEU A 176 -3.95 -8.25 -50.99
C LEU A 176 -3.51 -9.62 -51.51
N ALA A 177 -4.19 -10.70 -51.13
CA ALA A 177 -3.96 -12.04 -51.66
C ALA A 177 -4.44 -12.17 -53.12
N GLU A 178 -5.60 -11.60 -53.45
CA GLU A 178 -6.10 -11.54 -54.82
C GLU A 178 -5.18 -10.71 -55.72
N MET A 179 -4.76 -9.52 -55.26
CA MET A 179 -3.80 -8.68 -55.99
C MET A 179 -2.50 -9.43 -56.27
N ASP A 180 -1.90 -10.10 -55.28
CA ASP A 180 -0.64 -10.85 -55.46
C ASP A 180 -0.77 -12.01 -56.46
N ALA A 181 -1.97 -12.60 -56.58
CA ALA A 181 -2.25 -13.67 -57.54
C ALA A 181 -2.41 -13.16 -58.99
N GLU A 182 -2.98 -11.97 -59.15
CA GLU A 182 -3.30 -11.38 -60.47
C GLU A 182 -2.16 -10.52 -61.05
N LEU A 183 -1.30 -9.96 -60.18
CA LEU A 183 -0.27 -9.02 -60.59
C LEU A 183 0.81 -9.65 -61.51
N PRO A 184 1.22 -8.92 -62.57
CA PRO A 184 2.37 -9.28 -63.37
C PRO A 184 3.65 -9.44 -62.54
N LYS A 185 4.43 -10.49 -62.83
CA LYS A 185 5.68 -10.85 -62.10
C LYS A 185 6.78 -9.79 -62.16
N ASP A 186 6.67 -8.80 -63.05
CA ASP A 186 7.65 -7.73 -63.23
C ASP A 186 7.40 -6.50 -62.34
N LEU A 187 6.31 -6.47 -61.57
CA LEU A 187 5.94 -5.37 -60.68
C LEU A 187 6.44 -5.58 -59.23
N ASN A 188 7.75 -5.75 -59.06
CA ASN A 188 8.36 -6.01 -57.75
C ASN A 188 8.07 -4.93 -56.68
N GLU A 189 7.89 -3.68 -57.09
CA GLU A 189 7.63 -2.55 -56.18
C GLU A 189 6.25 -2.66 -55.53
N ILE A 190 5.21 -2.91 -56.32
CA ILE A 190 3.85 -3.19 -55.80
C ILE A 190 3.88 -4.42 -54.91
N LYS A 191 4.59 -5.48 -55.31
CA LYS A 191 4.70 -6.68 -54.50
C LYS A 191 5.31 -6.40 -53.11
N THR A 192 6.34 -5.56 -53.05
CA THR A 192 6.97 -5.17 -51.79
C THR A 192 5.99 -4.42 -50.88
N LEU A 193 5.15 -3.53 -51.44
CA LEU A 193 4.11 -2.84 -50.67
C LEU A 193 3.00 -3.79 -50.23
N ILE A 194 2.57 -4.73 -51.08
CA ILE A 194 1.59 -5.76 -50.70
C ILE A 194 2.09 -6.59 -49.52
N ASP A 195 3.34 -7.04 -49.58
CA ASP A 195 3.95 -7.84 -48.51
C ASP A 195 4.08 -7.03 -47.21
N ALA A 196 4.42 -5.73 -47.32
CA ALA A 196 4.45 -4.82 -46.17
C ALA A 196 3.05 -4.64 -45.55
N GLN A 197 2.02 -4.40 -46.37
CA GLN A 197 0.64 -4.23 -45.89
C GLN A 197 0.07 -5.52 -45.29
N LYS A 198 0.37 -6.70 -45.86
CA LYS A 198 0.02 -8.00 -45.24
C LYS A 198 0.66 -8.15 -43.86
N THR A 199 1.95 -7.85 -43.77
CA THR A 199 2.71 -7.94 -42.50
C THR A 199 2.12 -6.99 -41.46
N GLN A 200 1.73 -5.80 -41.88
CA GLN A 200 1.18 -4.80 -40.99
C GLN A 200 -0.25 -5.13 -40.55
N ALA A 201 -1.07 -5.68 -41.44
CA ALA A 201 -2.37 -6.23 -41.06
C ALA A 201 -2.26 -7.38 -40.04
N ASP A 202 -1.20 -8.21 -40.17
CA ASP A 202 -0.89 -9.25 -39.19
C ASP A 202 -0.54 -8.65 -37.81
N LYS A 203 0.29 -7.61 -37.77
CA LYS A 203 0.63 -6.93 -36.52
C LYS A 203 -0.58 -6.29 -35.86
N ASN A 204 -1.41 -5.57 -36.62
CA ASN A 204 -2.62 -4.95 -36.08
C ASN A 204 -3.58 -5.99 -35.48
N GLN A 205 -3.72 -7.16 -36.11
CA GLN A 205 -4.54 -8.24 -35.54
C GLN A 205 -3.93 -8.80 -34.25
N VAL A 206 -2.61 -8.95 -34.18
CA VAL A 206 -1.92 -9.40 -32.96
C VAL A 206 -2.05 -8.36 -31.85
N ALA A 207 -1.93 -7.08 -32.17
CA ALA A 207 -2.10 -5.98 -31.22
C ALA A 207 -3.51 -6.00 -30.61
N GLY A 208 -4.57 -6.19 -31.41
CA GLY A 208 -5.95 -6.28 -30.91
C GLY A 208 -6.13 -7.44 -29.93
N LYS A 209 -5.63 -8.62 -30.29
CA LYS A 209 -5.66 -9.79 -29.38
C LYS A 209 -4.84 -9.58 -28.11
N LEU A 210 -3.74 -8.86 -28.22
CA LEU A 210 -2.89 -8.56 -27.07
C LEU A 210 -3.57 -7.56 -26.12
N ALA A 211 -4.21 -6.52 -26.66
CA ALA A 211 -4.98 -5.55 -25.87
C ALA A 211 -6.08 -6.26 -25.04
N THR A 212 -6.89 -7.11 -25.67
CA THR A 212 -7.91 -7.91 -24.98
C THR A 212 -7.33 -8.82 -23.91
N LYS A 213 -6.22 -9.51 -24.21
CA LYS A 213 -5.55 -10.37 -23.21
C LYS A 213 -4.96 -9.58 -22.03
N ILE A 214 -4.48 -8.36 -22.27
CA ILE A 214 -3.98 -7.48 -21.20
C ILE A 214 -5.16 -7.01 -20.34
N ALA A 215 -6.25 -6.55 -20.94
CA ALA A 215 -7.46 -6.16 -20.21
C ALA A 215 -8.00 -7.31 -19.34
N ASP A 216 -8.11 -8.51 -19.92
CA ASP A 216 -8.54 -9.72 -19.20
C ASP A 216 -7.57 -10.10 -18.06
N LEU A 217 -6.27 -9.90 -18.24
CA LEU A 217 -5.27 -10.14 -17.20
C LEU A 217 -5.46 -9.16 -16.04
N CYS A 218 -5.58 -7.86 -16.34
CA CYS A 218 -5.79 -6.84 -15.32
C CYS A 218 -7.10 -7.09 -14.55
N ASP A 219 -8.18 -7.47 -15.25
CA ASP A 219 -9.46 -7.82 -14.62
C ASP A 219 -9.34 -9.04 -13.68
N LYS A 220 -8.63 -10.09 -14.12
CA LYS A 220 -8.39 -11.29 -13.30
C LYS A 220 -7.53 -10.99 -12.07
N LEU A 221 -6.47 -10.19 -12.24
CA LEU A 221 -5.64 -9.76 -11.12
C LEU A 221 -6.48 -8.94 -10.13
N ALA A 222 -7.26 -7.97 -10.59
CA ALA A 222 -8.13 -7.17 -9.73
C ALA A 222 -9.16 -8.01 -8.94
N LEU A 223 -9.65 -9.12 -9.51
CA LEU A 223 -10.56 -10.06 -8.84
C LEU A 223 -9.86 -11.00 -7.86
N GLU A 224 -8.56 -11.27 -8.04
CA GLU A 224 -7.79 -12.06 -7.08
C GLU A 224 -7.30 -11.17 -5.93
N ASP A 225 -6.61 -10.08 -6.28
CA ASP A 225 -6.07 -9.06 -5.38
C ASP A 225 -5.68 -7.81 -6.19
N TYR A 226 -6.20 -6.65 -5.79
CA TYR A 226 -5.89 -5.38 -6.46
C TYR A 226 -4.41 -4.98 -6.38
N ASN A 227 -3.72 -5.32 -5.29
CA ASN A 227 -2.31 -5.01 -5.15
C ASN A 227 -1.51 -5.81 -6.19
N LEU A 228 -1.89 -7.07 -6.47
CA LEU A 228 -1.29 -7.85 -7.56
C LEU A 228 -1.53 -7.22 -8.93
N MET A 229 -2.69 -6.57 -9.14
CA MET A 229 -2.96 -5.81 -10.37
C MET A 229 -2.01 -4.61 -10.48
N LEU A 230 -1.84 -3.83 -9.42
CA LEU A 230 -0.95 -2.66 -9.41
C LEU A 230 0.53 -3.04 -9.53
N GLU A 231 0.92 -4.21 -9.03
CA GLU A 231 2.28 -4.73 -9.16
C GLU A 231 2.64 -5.14 -10.60
N GLU A 232 1.64 -5.45 -11.44
CA GLU A 232 1.84 -5.71 -12.86
C GLU A 232 1.97 -4.38 -13.62
N PRO A 233 3.15 -4.02 -14.17
CA PRO A 233 3.39 -2.68 -14.73
C PRO A 233 2.46 -2.30 -15.89
N ARG A 234 1.89 -3.29 -16.60
CA ARG A 234 0.94 -3.06 -17.68
C ARG A 234 -0.46 -2.67 -17.18
N CYS A 235 -0.79 -3.05 -15.95
CA CYS A 235 -2.08 -2.80 -15.31
C CYS A 235 -2.04 -1.64 -14.32
N ASP A 236 -0.86 -1.06 -14.08
CA ASP A 236 -0.71 0.17 -13.30
C ASP A 236 -1.25 1.37 -14.09
N PRO A 237 -2.28 2.10 -13.59
CA PRO A 237 -2.85 3.26 -14.28
C PRO A 237 -1.82 4.33 -14.68
N ASP A 238 -0.73 4.47 -13.93
CA ASP A 238 0.31 5.47 -14.22
C ASP A 238 1.19 5.08 -15.42
N ASN A 239 1.24 3.78 -15.76
CA ASN A 239 2.07 3.21 -16.82
C ASN A 239 1.27 2.58 -17.97
N ALA A 240 -0.03 2.33 -17.76
CA ALA A 240 -0.93 1.72 -18.73
C ALA A 240 -1.19 2.63 -19.95
N PRO A 241 -1.47 2.06 -21.13
CA PRO A 241 -2.02 2.81 -22.24
C PRO A 241 -3.31 3.55 -21.85
N GLU A 242 -3.60 4.70 -22.46
CA GLU A 242 -4.75 5.55 -22.12
C GLU A 242 -6.08 4.79 -22.09
N TRP A 243 -6.33 3.91 -23.09
CA TRP A 243 -7.54 3.08 -23.14
C TRP A 243 -7.64 2.12 -21.94
N LEU A 244 -6.52 1.57 -21.48
CA LEU A 244 -6.50 0.62 -20.36
C LEU A 244 -6.63 1.36 -19.03
N ALA A 245 -6.02 2.53 -18.90
CA ALA A 245 -6.22 3.41 -17.75
C ALA A 245 -7.70 3.78 -17.58
N GLU A 246 -8.40 4.11 -18.68
CA GLU A 246 -9.84 4.37 -18.68
C GLU A 246 -10.65 3.14 -18.23
N ILE A 247 -10.34 1.94 -18.73
CA ILE A 247 -10.99 0.69 -18.28
C ILE A 247 -10.74 0.45 -16.78
N ILE A 248 -9.51 0.68 -16.30
CA ILE A 248 -9.18 0.50 -14.89
C ILE A 248 -9.96 1.49 -14.02
N GLU A 249 -9.97 2.77 -14.39
CA GLU A 249 -10.65 3.83 -13.64
C GLU A 249 -12.18 3.72 -13.69
N GLU A 250 -12.79 3.43 -14.84
CA GLU A 250 -14.24 3.45 -14.98
C GLU A 250 -14.89 2.10 -14.67
N GLU A 251 -14.28 0.99 -15.09
CA GLU A 251 -14.89 -0.33 -14.95
C GLU A 251 -14.37 -1.09 -13.74
N ILE A 252 -13.04 -1.16 -13.58
CA ILE A 252 -12.43 -1.94 -12.50
C ILE A 252 -12.70 -1.26 -11.16
N GLN A 253 -12.41 0.04 -11.00
CA GLN A 253 -12.69 0.74 -9.73
C GLN A 253 -14.18 0.71 -9.37
N LYS A 254 -15.09 0.93 -10.34
CA LYS A 254 -16.53 0.82 -10.08
C LYS A 254 -16.92 -0.58 -9.60
N ARG A 255 -16.34 -1.64 -10.18
CA ARG A 255 -16.54 -3.01 -9.71
C ARG A 255 -15.95 -3.22 -8.32
N GLN A 256 -14.87 -2.53 -7.97
CA GLN A 256 -14.30 -2.58 -6.63
C GLN A 256 -15.15 -1.88 -5.60
N GLU A 257 -15.65 -0.66 -5.85
CA GLU A 257 -16.60 0.01 -4.97
C GLU A 257 -17.82 -0.87 -4.68
N THR A 258 -18.31 -1.51 -5.74
CA THR A 258 -19.39 -2.47 -5.66
C THR A 258 -19.00 -3.71 -4.84
N SER A 259 -17.78 -4.23 -5.02
CA SER A 259 -17.25 -5.35 -4.26
C SER A 259 -17.11 -5.01 -2.78
N ILE A 260 -16.67 -3.79 -2.45
CA ILE A 260 -16.61 -3.26 -1.08
C ILE A 260 -18.00 -3.24 -0.48
N HIS A 261 -19.01 -2.75 -1.20
CA HIS A 261 -20.38 -2.76 -0.72
C HIS A 261 -20.89 -4.18 -0.41
N LEU A 262 -20.58 -5.15 -1.27
CA LEU A 262 -20.92 -6.56 -1.02
C LEU A 262 -20.16 -7.13 0.18
N ILE A 263 -18.87 -6.83 0.30
CA ILE A 263 -18.03 -7.23 1.44
C ILE A 263 -18.61 -6.64 2.73
N LEU A 264 -18.90 -5.35 2.79
CA LEU A 264 -19.45 -4.67 3.96
C LEU A 264 -20.84 -5.20 4.33
N LYS A 265 -21.69 -5.44 3.33
CA LYS A 265 -23.01 -6.05 3.52
C LYS A 265 -22.91 -7.45 4.10
N ASN A 266 -21.97 -8.26 3.61
CA ASN A 266 -21.72 -9.59 4.12
C ASN A 266 -21.11 -9.53 5.52
N LEU A 267 -20.10 -8.69 5.74
CA LEU A 267 -19.45 -8.47 7.02
C LEU A 267 -20.46 -8.08 8.09
N LYS A 268 -21.39 -7.17 7.79
CA LYS A 268 -22.52 -6.85 8.68
C LYS A 268 -23.33 -8.09 9.06
N GLN A 269 -23.73 -8.91 8.09
CA GLN A 269 -24.47 -10.15 8.36
C GLN A 269 -23.65 -11.14 9.20
N CYS A 270 -22.34 -11.23 8.97
CA CYS A 270 -21.43 -12.11 9.72
C CYS A 270 -21.25 -11.62 11.17
N ILE A 271 -21.15 -10.31 11.36
CA ILE A 271 -21.07 -9.66 12.67
C ILE A 271 -22.38 -9.87 13.45
N GLU A 272 -23.55 -9.79 12.80
CA GLU A 272 -24.85 -10.03 13.44
C GLU A 272 -25.10 -11.51 13.81
N ASP A 273 -24.78 -12.45 12.91
CA ASP A 273 -24.84 -13.89 13.15
C ASP A 273 -23.85 -14.61 12.22
N PRO A 274 -22.71 -15.11 12.74
CA PRO A 274 -21.67 -15.70 11.89
C PRO A 274 -22.13 -16.96 11.14
N ARG A 275 -23.26 -17.57 11.53
CA ARG A 275 -23.85 -18.72 10.81
C ARG A 275 -24.65 -18.32 9.55
N LYS A 276 -24.97 -17.04 9.40
CA LYS A 276 -25.69 -16.48 8.25
C LYS A 276 -24.77 -15.75 7.28
N CYS A 277 -23.49 -15.69 7.58
CA CYS A 277 -22.46 -15.09 6.76
C CYS A 277 -22.48 -15.72 5.34
N ASN A 278 -22.75 -14.91 4.31
CA ASN A 278 -22.75 -15.37 2.92
C ASN A 278 -21.44 -15.01 2.21
N CYS A 279 -20.36 -15.70 2.56
CA CYS A 279 -19.05 -15.46 1.95
C CYS A 279 -19.03 -15.78 0.45
N ASP A 280 -19.99 -16.54 -0.07
CA ASP A 280 -20.03 -16.88 -1.49
C ASP A 280 -20.30 -15.68 -2.41
N ASP A 281 -20.93 -14.63 -1.89
CA ASP A 281 -21.24 -13.40 -2.63
C ASP A 281 -20.05 -12.42 -2.69
N ILE A 282 -18.92 -12.71 -2.02
CA ILE A 282 -17.72 -11.88 -2.09
C ILE A 282 -17.00 -12.19 -3.40
N PRO A 283 -16.85 -11.20 -4.31
CA PRO A 283 -16.27 -11.44 -5.64
C PRO A 283 -14.75 -11.60 -5.60
N VAL A 284 -14.08 -10.99 -4.63
CA VAL A 284 -12.62 -11.05 -4.48
C VAL A 284 -12.24 -12.37 -3.81
N LYS A 285 -11.45 -13.21 -4.50
CA LYS A 285 -11.20 -14.59 -4.05
C LYS A 285 -10.45 -14.66 -2.72
N SER A 286 -9.41 -13.86 -2.55
CA SER A 286 -8.64 -13.76 -1.30
C SER A 286 -9.53 -13.39 -0.10
N GLU A 287 -10.38 -12.38 -0.27
CA GLU A 287 -11.32 -11.93 0.77
C GLU A 287 -12.46 -12.93 1.04
N LYS A 288 -12.92 -13.64 0.00
CA LYS A 288 -13.86 -14.75 0.14
C LYS A 288 -13.30 -15.86 1.02
N ASP A 289 -12.05 -16.27 0.76
CA ASP A 289 -11.40 -17.34 1.53
C ASP A 289 -11.20 -16.91 3.01
N LYS A 290 -10.76 -15.66 3.25
CA LYS A 290 -10.68 -15.08 4.60
C LYS A 290 -12.04 -15.06 5.31
N CYS A 291 -13.11 -14.67 4.62
CA CYS A 291 -14.47 -14.69 5.16
C CYS A 291 -14.89 -16.11 5.57
N ILE A 292 -14.64 -17.12 4.73
CA ILE A 292 -15.01 -18.51 5.01
C ILE A 292 -14.27 -19.01 6.27
N GLU A 293 -12.98 -18.71 6.38
CA GLU A 293 -12.17 -19.11 7.53
C GLU A 293 -12.63 -18.39 8.82
N ASN A 294 -12.75 -17.06 8.78
CA ASN A 294 -13.07 -16.24 9.94
C ASN A 294 -14.51 -16.46 10.42
N SER A 295 -15.47 -16.64 9.51
CA SER A 295 -16.84 -16.99 9.87
C SER A 295 -16.90 -18.35 10.59
N ALA A 296 -16.12 -19.35 10.16
CA ALA A 296 -16.04 -20.64 10.84
C ALA A 296 -15.39 -20.54 12.23
N LEU A 297 -14.38 -19.68 12.40
CA LEU A 297 -13.81 -19.36 13.72
C LEU A 297 -14.83 -18.68 14.63
N ALA A 298 -15.53 -17.65 14.12
CA ALA A 298 -16.56 -16.92 14.85
C ALA A 298 -17.72 -17.83 15.30
N VAL A 299 -18.18 -18.75 14.46
CA VAL A 299 -19.22 -19.74 14.85
C VAL A 299 -18.75 -20.61 16.01
N ARG A 300 -17.50 -21.10 15.98
CA ARG A 300 -16.95 -21.93 17.06
C ARG A 300 -16.75 -21.13 18.34
N CYS A 301 -16.24 -19.91 18.24
CA CYS A 301 -16.07 -19.02 19.37
C CYS A 301 -17.43 -18.74 20.05
N GLU A 302 -18.42 -18.25 19.31
CA GLU A 302 -19.68 -17.78 19.89
C GLU A 302 -20.62 -18.93 20.33
N TYR A 303 -20.73 -19.99 19.53
CA TYR A 303 -21.73 -21.05 19.75
C TYR A 303 -21.16 -22.32 20.39
N GLU A 304 -19.88 -22.61 20.20
CA GLU A 304 -19.21 -23.78 20.79
C GLU A 304 -18.38 -23.43 22.02
N GLN A 305 -18.19 -22.14 22.30
CA GLN A 305 -17.34 -21.64 23.40
C GLN A 305 -15.90 -22.14 23.28
N ASP A 306 -15.40 -22.26 22.05
CA ASP A 306 -14.02 -22.65 21.77
C ASP A 306 -13.10 -21.43 21.95
N MET A 307 -12.53 -21.28 23.15
CA MET A 307 -11.61 -20.18 23.48
C MET A 307 -10.38 -20.13 22.56
N LYS A 308 -9.95 -21.29 22.00
CA LYS A 308 -8.84 -21.28 21.03
C LYS A 308 -9.27 -20.58 19.75
N ALA A 309 -10.48 -20.84 19.27
CA ALA A 309 -11.02 -20.16 18.10
C ALA A 309 -11.23 -18.67 18.35
N CYS A 310 -11.62 -18.27 19.58
CA CYS A 310 -11.70 -16.85 19.95
C CYS A 310 -10.33 -16.18 19.89
N ASN A 311 -9.31 -16.75 20.54
CA ASN A 311 -7.96 -16.18 20.54
C ASN A 311 -7.34 -16.12 19.13
N GLU A 312 -7.65 -17.10 18.27
CA GLU A 312 -7.21 -17.11 16.87
C GLU A 312 -7.95 -16.06 16.02
N LEU A 313 -9.19 -15.71 16.37
CA LEU A 313 -9.94 -14.63 15.73
C LEU A 313 -9.43 -13.26 16.19
N ASP A 314 -9.19 -13.08 17.50
CA ASP A 314 -8.65 -11.85 18.07
C ASP A 314 -7.26 -11.52 17.51
N GLY A 315 -6.41 -12.55 17.36
CA GLY A 315 -5.08 -12.38 16.77
C GLY A 315 -5.05 -12.04 15.27
N LYS A 316 -6.21 -12.02 14.60
CA LYS A 316 -6.34 -11.66 13.18
C LYS A 316 -7.00 -10.29 12.96
N GLU A 317 -7.37 -9.57 14.02
CA GLU A 317 -8.09 -8.29 13.91
C GLU A 317 -7.22 -7.19 13.27
N GLU A 318 -5.93 -7.15 13.61
CA GLU A 318 -4.98 -6.16 13.08
C GLU A 318 -4.72 -6.38 11.58
N ASP A 319 -4.58 -7.63 11.15
CA ASP A 319 -4.23 -8.00 9.77
C ASP A 319 -5.35 -7.63 8.77
N PHE A 320 -6.62 -7.70 9.17
CA PHE A 320 -7.74 -7.52 8.23
C PHE A 320 -7.80 -6.12 7.61
N LEU A 321 -7.54 -5.06 8.39
CA LEU A 321 -7.59 -3.69 7.87
C LEU A 321 -6.31 -3.29 7.12
N GLU A 322 -5.19 -3.93 7.45
CA GLU A 322 -3.90 -3.67 6.79
C GLU A 322 -3.87 -4.26 5.38
N ASP A 323 -4.43 -5.47 5.21
CA ASP A 323 -4.51 -6.17 3.93
C ASP A 323 -5.44 -5.50 2.92
N LEU A 324 -6.37 -4.65 3.37
CA LEU A 324 -7.26 -3.94 2.46
C LEU A 324 -6.47 -2.92 1.63
N PRO A 325 -6.71 -2.86 0.31
CA PRO A 325 -6.14 -1.83 -0.54
C PRO A 325 -6.43 -0.43 0.00
N GLU A 326 -5.48 0.49 -0.16
CA GLU A 326 -5.49 1.81 0.49
C GLU A 326 -6.81 2.57 0.24
N PHE A 327 -7.34 2.51 -0.98
CA PHE A 327 -8.60 3.17 -1.34
C PHE A 327 -9.83 2.59 -0.64
N MET A 328 -9.79 1.33 -0.19
CA MET A 328 -10.88 0.70 0.56
C MET A 328 -10.76 0.94 2.07
N ARG A 329 -9.53 1.07 2.57
CA ARG A 329 -9.22 1.00 3.99
C ARG A 329 -10.05 1.99 4.81
N ASP A 330 -10.14 3.25 4.35
CA ASP A 330 -10.88 4.28 5.08
C ASP A 330 -12.39 4.00 5.13
N SER A 331 -12.99 3.65 3.98
CA SER A 331 -14.42 3.36 3.87
C SER A 331 -14.82 2.10 4.66
N VAL A 332 -13.99 1.06 4.60
CA VAL A 332 -14.23 -0.18 5.33
C VAL A 332 -14.01 0.02 6.82
N LYS A 333 -12.93 0.70 7.22
CA LYS A 333 -12.66 1.00 8.63
C LYS A 333 -13.78 1.80 9.27
N GLU A 334 -14.25 2.86 8.62
CA GLU A 334 -15.35 3.68 9.15
C GLU A 334 -16.63 2.84 9.32
N THR A 335 -17.01 2.08 8.30
CA THR A 335 -18.23 1.25 8.34
C THR A 335 -18.10 0.12 9.37
N PHE A 336 -16.94 -0.53 9.43
CA PHE A 336 -16.67 -1.63 10.35
C PHE A 336 -16.69 -1.14 11.81
N MET A 337 -16.03 -0.01 12.10
CA MET A 337 -16.06 0.60 13.43
C MET A 337 -17.48 0.96 13.85
N ALA A 338 -18.29 1.55 12.96
CA ALA A 338 -19.69 1.85 13.26
C ALA A 338 -20.52 0.59 13.56
N LEU A 339 -20.26 -0.51 12.84
CA LEU A 339 -20.92 -1.81 13.09
C LEU A 339 -20.49 -2.43 14.42
N LEU A 340 -19.21 -2.31 14.79
CA LEU A 340 -18.71 -2.78 16.08
C LEU A 340 -19.32 -1.97 17.23
N GLU A 341 -19.42 -0.65 17.12
CA GLU A 341 -20.08 0.20 18.13
C GLU A 341 -21.57 -0.17 18.32
N GLU A 342 -22.29 -0.41 17.21
CA GLU A 342 -23.68 -0.89 17.24
C GLU A 342 -23.76 -2.24 17.96
N LYS A 343 -22.89 -3.19 17.61
CA LYS A 343 -22.86 -4.53 18.21
C LYS A 343 -22.44 -4.48 19.67
N ASP A 344 -21.50 -3.64 20.05
CA ASP A 344 -21.02 -3.49 21.43
C ASP A 344 -22.14 -3.02 22.34
N THR A 345 -22.96 -2.08 21.87
CA THR A 345 -24.18 -1.66 22.58
C THR A 345 -25.13 -2.84 22.77
N ASP A 346 -25.33 -3.65 21.72
CA ASP A 346 -26.20 -4.81 21.70
C ASP A 346 -25.71 -5.95 22.61
N MET A 347 -24.39 -6.17 22.65
CA MET A 347 -23.72 -7.13 23.53
C MET A 347 -23.74 -6.65 24.97
N PHE A 348 -23.50 -5.37 25.22
CA PHE A 348 -23.60 -4.78 26.54
C PHE A 348 -25.00 -4.99 27.12
N ASP A 349 -26.06 -4.72 26.37
CA ASP A 349 -27.43 -4.97 26.84
C ASP A 349 -27.69 -6.46 27.19
N LYS A 350 -27.07 -7.39 26.47
CA LYS A 350 -27.20 -8.83 26.73
C LYS A 350 -26.38 -9.27 27.94
N PHE A 351 -25.13 -8.83 28.06
CA PHE A 351 -24.14 -9.36 29.00
C PHE A 351 -23.81 -8.47 30.19
N ALA A 352 -24.30 -7.23 30.23
CA ALA A 352 -24.04 -6.32 31.34
C ALA A 352 -24.44 -6.96 32.69
N PRO A 353 -23.59 -6.82 33.73
CA PRO A 353 -23.91 -7.26 35.08
C PRO A 353 -25.28 -6.73 35.55
N PRO A 354 -26.03 -7.48 36.38
CA PRO A 354 -27.32 -7.04 36.91
C PRO A 354 -27.26 -5.68 37.62
N GLU A 355 -26.13 -5.35 38.24
CA GLU A 355 -25.82 -4.09 38.89
C GLU A 355 -25.91 -2.92 37.90
N CYS A 356 -25.23 -3.04 36.75
CA CYS A 356 -25.24 -2.06 35.67
C CYS A 356 -26.64 -1.94 35.05
N LYS A 357 -27.31 -3.07 34.75
CA LYS A 357 -28.69 -3.06 34.23
C LYS A 357 -29.67 -2.40 35.19
N LYS A 358 -29.48 -2.58 36.50
CA LYS A 358 -30.33 -1.96 37.54
C LYS A 358 -30.08 -0.46 37.67
N ALA A 359 -28.85 -0.01 37.43
CA ALA A 359 -28.52 1.40 37.37
C ALA A 359 -29.00 2.08 36.08
N GLY A 360 -29.33 1.29 35.05
CA GLY A 360 -29.84 1.79 33.78
C GLY A 360 -28.76 2.41 32.89
N VAL A 361 -27.51 1.98 33.06
CA VAL A 361 -26.41 2.34 32.15
C VAL A 361 -26.49 1.49 30.89
N THR A 362 -26.06 2.06 29.76
CA THR A 362 -26.09 1.44 28.43
C THR A 362 -24.70 1.37 27.79
N THR A 363 -23.66 1.85 28.48
CA THR A 363 -22.28 1.86 27.99
C THR A 363 -21.38 1.05 28.92
N ARG A 364 -20.30 0.50 28.36
CA ARG A 364 -19.29 -0.24 29.11
C ARG A 364 -18.59 0.65 30.14
N GLU A 365 -18.18 1.86 29.74
CA GLU A 365 -17.51 2.82 30.61
C GLU A 365 -18.38 3.21 31.84
N ASP A 366 -19.67 3.50 31.63
CA ASP A 366 -20.56 3.81 32.75
C ASP A 366 -20.77 2.61 33.68
N CYS A 367 -20.79 1.40 33.13
CA CYS A 367 -20.85 0.18 33.93
C CYS A 367 -19.58 -0.05 34.73
N GLU A 368 -18.40 0.14 34.12
CA GLU A 368 -17.11 0.05 34.80
C GLU A 368 -17.05 1.04 35.96
N ASN A 369 -17.51 2.28 35.78
CA ASN A 369 -17.63 3.28 36.85
C ASN A 369 -18.54 2.81 38.01
N ILE A 370 -19.68 2.20 37.69
CA ILE A 370 -20.59 1.63 38.71
C ILE A 370 -19.94 0.44 39.42
N MET A 371 -19.28 -0.43 38.68
CA MET A 371 -18.60 -1.59 39.25
C MET A 371 -17.46 -1.13 40.17
N MET A 372 -16.73 -0.07 39.81
CA MET A 372 -15.74 0.57 40.67
C MET A 372 -16.37 1.23 41.91
N GLU A 373 -17.55 1.84 41.82
CA GLU A 373 -18.25 2.40 42.98
C GLU A 373 -18.75 1.30 43.94
N ILE A 374 -19.22 0.17 43.41
CA ILE A 374 -19.79 -0.93 44.19
C ILE A 374 -18.70 -1.82 44.79
N HIS A 375 -17.66 -2.13 44.02
CA HIS A 375 -16.64 -3.11 44.36
C HIS A 375 -15.27 -2.51 44.66
N GLY A 376 -15.07 -1.22 44.38
CA GLY A 376 -13.76 -0.56 44.46
C GLY A 376 -12.96 -0.72 43.15
N PRO A 377 -11.90 0.09 42.96
CA PRO A 377 -10.94 -0.15 41.89
C PRO A 377 -10.22 -1.49 42.11
N PRO A 378 -9.66 -2.10 41.06
CA PRO A 378 -8.77 -3.25 41.20
C PRO A 378 -7.62 -2.94 42.17
N PRO A 379 -7.06 -3.94 42.86
CA PRO A 379 -5.82 -3.78 43.64
C PRO A 379 -4.73 -3.16 42.77
N LYS A 380 -3.86 -2.32 43.35
CA LYS A 380 -2.79 -1.65 42.59
C LYS A 380 -1.83 -2.64 41.95
N GLU A 381 -1.68 -3.80 42.58
CA GLU A 381 -0.86 -4.92 42.12
C GLU A 381 -1.41 -5.57 40.86
N CYS A 382 -2.69 -5.34 40.55
CA CYS A 382 -3.34 -5.78 39.32
C CYS A 382 -3.44 -4.66 38.27
N MET A 383 -2.73 -3.55 38.48
CA MET A 383 -2.71 -2.41 37.56
C MET A 383 -1.28 -2.19 37.09
N GLU A 384 -1.03 -2.29 35.78
CA GLU A 384 0.26 -1.98 35.16
C GLU A 384 0.06 -0.83 34.18
N GLY A 385 0.86 0.23 34.30
CA GLY A 385 0.67 1.45 33.49
C GLY A 385 -0.64 2.22 33.74
N GLY A 386 -1.42 1.84 34.76
CA GLY A 386 -2.76 2.38 35.01
C GLY A 386 -3.89 1.60 34.34
N GLU A 387 -3.57 0.51 33.65
CA GLU A 387 -4.53 -0.40 33.03
C GLU A 387 -4.60 -1.72 33.82
N PHE A 388 -5.77 -2.35 33.84
CA PHE A 388 -5.97 -3.62 34.52
C PHE A 388 -5.34 -4.75 33.70
N ILE A 389 -4.38 -5.48 34.28
CA ILE A 389 -3.62 -6.56 33.61
C ILE A 389 -4.46 -7.80 33.25
N GLY A 390 -5.77 -7.76 33.49
CA GLY A 390 -6.68 -8.87 33.26
C GLY A 390 -6.85 -9.78 34.48
N PRO A 391 -7.96 -10.54 34.54
CA PRO A 391 -8.35 -11.29 35.72
C PRO A 391 -7.44 -12.49 36.01
N GLU A 392 -6.88 -13.13 34.98
CA GLU A 392 -6.02 -14.31 35.16
C GLU A 392 -4.65 -13.91 35.72
N GLU A 393 -4.00 -12.91 35.15
CA GLU A 393 -2.72 -12.39 35.64
C GLU A 393 -2.88 -11.75 37.02
N CYS A 394 -3.96 -10.98 37.24
CA CYS A 394 -4.29 -10.47 38.56
C CYS A 394 -4.50 -11.60 39.57
N ASP A 395 -5.23 -12.67 39.22
CA ASP A 395 -5.41 -13.83 40.12
C ASP A 395 -4.08 -14.53 40.41
N GLU A 396 -3.17 -14.64 39.45
CA GLU A 396 -1.83 -15.19 39.66
C GLU A 396 -1.01 -14.31 40.61
N ILE A 397 -0.95 -13.00 40.38
CA ILE A 397 -0.26 -12.04 41.25
C ILE A 397 -0.84 -12.05 42.67
N MET A 398 -2.18 -12.04 42.80
CA MET A 398 -2.85 -12.06 44.09
C MET A 398 -2.61 -13.38 44.82
N ASN A 399 -2.61 -14.52 44.10
CA ASN A 399 -2.27 -15.82 44.68
C ASN A 399 -0.78 -15.92 45.07
N GLU A 400 0.13 -15.26 44.36
CA GLU A 400 1.55 -15.23 44.70
C GLU A 400 1.81 -14.35 45.94
N LEU A 401 1.24 -13.15 45.98
CA LEU A 401 1.45 -12.19 47.06
C LEU A 401 0.74 -12.58 48.35
N TYR A 402 -0.52 -13.03 48.24
CA TYR A 402 -1.40 -13.24 49.40
C TYR A 402 -1.73 -14.71 49.65
N GLY A 403 -1.35 -15.61 48.74
CA GLY A 403 -1.72 -17.02 48.79
C GLY A 403 -3.15 -17.28 48.28
N PRO A 404 -3.51 -18.55 48.01
CA PRO A 404 -4.88 -18.88 47.67
C PRO A 404 -5.84 -18.57 48.83
N PRO A 405 -7.08 -18.14 48.55
CA PRO A 405 -8.08 -17.87 49.59
C PRO A 405 -8.24 -19.08 50.52
N ASP A 406 -8.43 -18.81 51.81
CA ASP A 406 -8.64 -19.86 52.80
C ASP A 406 -9.84 -20.75 52.39
N PRO A 407 -9.78 -22.09 52.55
CA PRO A 407 -10.83 -22.99 52.05
C PRO A 407 -12.24 -22.68 52.58
N GLU A 408 -12.34 -22.08 53.76
CA GLU A 408 -13.60 -21.64 54.37
C GLU A 408 -14.22 -20.42 53.66
N CYS A 409 -13.44 -19.70 52.87
CA CYS A 409 -13.87 -18.58 52.02
C CYS A 409 -14.24 -19.02 50.60
N MET A 410 -14.21 -20.32 50.32
CA MET A 410 -14.55 -20.89 49.03
C MET A 410 -15.81 -21.75 49.15
N ASP A 411 -16.85 -21.47 48.36
CA ASP A 411 -18.01 -22.36 48.19
C ASP A 411 -18.01 -22.90 46.76
N ASN A 412 -17.78 -24.21 46.63
CA ASN A 412 -17.60 -24.90 45.35
C ASN A 412 -16.52 -24.28 44.45
N GLY A 413 -15.42 -23.79 45.05
CA GLY A 413 -14.29 -23.21 44.33
C GLY A 413 -14.49 -21.75 43.91
N LYS A 414 -15.59 -21.10 44.31
CA LYS A 414 -15.78 -19.65 44.12
C LYS A 414 -15.64 -18.92 45.46
N PHE A 415 -14.94 -17.80 45.44
CA PHE A 415 -14.82 -16.92 46.60
C PHE A 415 -16.21 -16.41 47.01
N ILE A 416 -16.58 -16.59 48.28
CA ILE A 416 -17.94 -16.26 48.77
C ILE A 416 -18.15 -14.76 49.02
N GLY A 417 -17.15 -13.92 48.70
CA GLY A 417 -17.13 -12.49 49.01
C GLY A 417 -16.58 -12.21 50.41
N GLU A 418 -16.02 -11.02 50.61
CA GLU A 418 -15.27 -10.66 51.80
C GLU A 418 -16.11 -10.76 53.10
N GLU A 419 -17.35 -10.28 53.10
CA GLU A 419 -18.23 -10.32 54.28
C GLU A 419 -18.55 -11.76 54.72
N ALA A 420 -18.88 -12.63 53.76
CA ALA A 420 -19.17 -14.03 54.02
C ALA A 420 -17.91 -14.81 54.39
N CYS A 421 -16.77 -14.48 53.76
CA CYS A 421 -15.45 -15.03 54.09
C CYS A 421 -15.07 -14.66 55.53
N ASN A 422 -15.15 -13.39 55.92
CA ASN A 422 -14.88 -12.94 57.28
C ASN A 422 -15.79 -13.65 58.29
N THR A 423 -17.08 -13.80 57.97
CA THR A 423 -18.02 -14.56 58.81
C THR A 423 -17.61 -16.04 58.95
N ALA A 424 -17.20 -16.68 57.85
CA ALA A 424 -16.75 -18.06 57.85
C ALA A 424 -15.44 -18.24 58.65
N LEU A 425 -14.48 -17.32 58.49
CA LEU A 425 -13.22 -17.31 59.23
C LEU A 425 -13.43 -17.05 60.73
N MET A 426 -14.35 -16.16 61.10
CA MET A 426 -14.77 -15.97 62.50
C MET A 426 -15.37 -17.25 63.08
N ALA A 427 -16.29 -17.90 62.34
CA ALA A 427 -16.92 -19.13 62.77
C ALA A 427 -15.92 -20.31 62.89
N ALA A 428 -14.89 -20.32 62.04
CA ALA A 428 -13.79 -21.28 62.09
C ALA A 428 -12.78 -20.99 63.22
N GLY A 429 -12.86 -19.83 63.87
CA GLY A 429 -11.91 -19.39 64.89
C GLY A 429 -10.53 -19.05 64.33
N LYS A 430 -10.45 -18.71 63.04
CA LYS A 430 -9.23 -18.28 62.36
C LYS A 430 -8.92 -16.79 62.58
N ILE A 431 -9.94 -15.99 62.92
CA ILE A 431 -9.76 -14.59 63.31
C ILE A 431 -9.46 -14.49 64.82
N PRO A 432 -8.34 -13.88 65.25
CA PRO A 432 -8.03 -13.66 66.65
C PRO A 432 -9.15 -12.90 67.38
N GLN A 433 -9.44 -13.28 68.64
CA GLN A 433 -10.53 -12.66 69.41
C GLN A 433 -10.30 -11.18 69.72
N GLU A 434 -9.05 -10.74 69.75
CA GLU A 434 -8.68 -9.32 69.90
C GLU A 434 -9.07 -8.46 68.69
N CYS A 435 -9.37 -9.10 67.55
CA CYS A 435 -9.80 -8.45 66.32
C CYS A 435 -11.33 -8.50 66.13
N ILE A 436 -12.06 -8.90 67.16
CA ILE A 436 -13.52 -8.97 67.15
C ILE A 436 -14.05 -8.02 68.23
N GLU A 437 -14.58 -6.88 67.82
CA GLU A 437 -15.21 -5.91 68.72
C GLU A 437 -16.72 -5.91 68.51
N GLY A 438 -17.50 -6.05 69.58
CA GLY A 438 -18.97 -6.09 69.48
C GLY A 438 -19.55 -7.32 68.78
N GLY A 439 -18.72 -8.31 68.43
CA GLY A 439 -19.13 -9.50 67.67
C GLY A 439 -18.94 -9.37 66.16
N GLU A 440 -18.33 -8.28 65.71
CA GLU A 440 -17.97 -8.05 64.31
C GLU A 440 -16.44 -7.94 64.18
N PHE A 441 -15.92 -8.38 63.04
CA PHE A 441 -14.51 -8.23 62.71
C PHE A 441 -14.22 -6.75 62.44
N VAL A 442 -13.26 -6.15 63.16
CA VAL A 442 -12.98 -4.71 63.07
C VAL A 442 -12.16 -4.30 61.83
N GLY A 443 -11.83 -5.25 60.96
CA GLY A 443 -10.91 -5.10 59.84
C GLY A 443 -9.47 -5.43 60.22
N TRP A 444 -8.67 -5.88 59.25
CA TRP A 444 -7.27 -6.27 59.48
C TRP A 444 -6.41 -5.08 59.93
N ASP A 445 -6.65 -3.87 59.43
CA ASP A 445 -5.89 -2.68 59.83
C ASP A 445 -6.08 -2.33 61.31
N ASN A 446 -7.33 -2.38 61.81
CA ASN A 446 -7.61 -2.15 63.23
C ASN A 446 -7.14 -3.31 64.11
N CYS A 447 -7.23 -4.55 63.60
CA CYS A 447 -6.68 -5.73 64.23
C CYS A 447 -5.16 -5.59 64.43
N GLN A 448 -4.46 -5.09 63.41
CA GLN A 448 -3.00 -4.89 63.42
C GLN A 448 -2.58 -3.79 64.39
N MET A 449 -3.36 -2.71 64.54
CA MET A 449 -3.10 -1.67 65.55
C MET A 449 -3.22 -2.17 67.00
N HIS A 450 -3.93 -3.27 67.25
CA HIS A 450 -4.01 -3.88 68.58
C HIS A 450 -2.89 -4.91 68.85
N GLY A 451 -2.16 -5.33 67.82
CA GLY A 451 -0.99 -6.19 67.92
C GLY A 451 0.30 -5.41 68.15
N GLU A 452 0.47 -4.78 69.32
CA GLU A 452 1.78 -4.27 69.75
C GLU A 452 2.74 -5.45 70.02
N GLY A 453 3.52 -5.85 69.01
CA GLY A 453 4.61 -6.79 69.20
C GLY A 453 5.24 -7.27 67.89
N ASP A 454 6.40 -6.70 67.58
CA ASP A 454 7.37 -7.12 66.56
C ASP A 454 6.89 -7.03 65.10
N PHE A 455 7.21 -5.92 64.42
CA PHE A 455 7.20 -5.85 62.95
C PHE A 455 8.58 -5.40 62.45
N ASP A 456 9.14 -6.19 61.55
CA ASP A 456 10.53 -6.12 61.04
C ASP A 456 10.70 -5.10 59.89
N GLY A 457 10.06 -3.92 60.00
CA GLY A 457 10.29 -2.83 59.07
C GLY A 457 11.57 -2.08 59.44
N GLU A 458 12.57 -2.06 58.56
CA GLU A 458 13.79 -1.28 58.77
C GLU A 458 13.45 0.21 58.87
N ILE A 459 13.57 0.77 60.08
CA ILE A 459 13.42 2.19 60.33
C ILE A 459 14.59 2.91 59.65
N ALA A 460 14.31 3.90 58.79
CA ALA A 460 15.33 4.69 58.12
C ALA A 460 16.37 5.22 59.13
N GLU A 461 17.67 5.06 58.86
CA GLU A 461 18.74 5.35 59.83
C GLU A 461 18.69 6.79 60.38
N GLN A 462 18.24 7.76 59.57
CA GLN A 462 18.08 9.15 60.00
C GLN A 462 16.99 9.38 61.07
N CYS A 463 16.07 8.43 61.22
CA CYS A 463 15.08 8.39 62.28
C CYS A 463 15.56 7.65 63.54
N LEU A 464 16.81 7.20 63.56
CA LEU A 464 17.47 6.61 64.71
C LEU A 464 18.52 7.59 65.26
N GLU A 465 18.44 7.90 66.55
CA GLU A 465 19.49 8.64 67.24
C GLU A 465 20.07 7.75 68.34
N ASN A 466 21.32 7.30 68.15
CA ASN A 466 21.97 6.26 68.94
C ASN A 466 21.28 4.88 68.87
N GLY A 467 20.62 4.57 67.75
CA GLY A 467 19.94 3.29 67.54
C GLY A 467 18.57 3.16 68.20
N GLU A 468 18.05 4.25 68.78
CA GLU A 468 16.67 4.33 69.26
C GLU A 468 15.86 5.25 68.34
N PHE A 469 14.61 4.87 68.06
CA PHE A 469 13.70 5.65 67.24
C PHE A 469 13.34 6.95 67.94
N ILE A 470 13.54 8.07 67.25
CA ILE A 470 13.35 9.42 67.81
C ILE A 470 11.86 9.84 67.91
N GLY A 471 10.94 8.97 67.49
CA GLY A 471 9.50 9.21 67.48
C GLY A 471 9.03 9.81 66.17
N ASP A 472 7.75 9.57 65.84
CA ASP A 472 7.19 9.86 64.51
C ASP A 472 7.30 11.33 64.10
N GLU A 473 7.10 12.25 65.04
CA GLU A 473 7.09 13.69 64.77
C GLU A 473 8.50 14.24 64.51
N GLU A 474 9.50 13.77 65.26
CA GLU A 474 10.91 14.18 65.08
C GLU A 474 11.55 13.47 63.87
N CYS A 475 11.18 12.21 63.60
CA CYS A 475 11.56 11.49 62.39
C CYS A 475 11.02 12.20 61.14
N LYS A 476 9.76 12.65 61.18
CA LYS A 476 9.15 13.39 60.09
C LYS A 476 9.85 14.73 59.83
N GLU A 477 10.16 15.50 60.88
CA GLU A 477 10.92 16.75 60.72
C GLU A 477 12.30 16.51 60.07
N ARG A 478 13.01 15.43 60.43
CA ARG A 478 14.30 15.09 59.82
C ARG A 478 14.19 14.67 58.36
N LEU A 479 13.18 13.88 58.01
CA LEU A 479 12.92 13.49 56.63
C LEU A 479 12.53 14.68 55.77
N ASP A 480 11.70 15.59 56.29
CA ASP A 480 11.31 16.83 55.61
C ASP A 480 12.53 17.75 55.38
N GLU A 481 13.41 17.92 56.37
CA GLU A 481 14.65 18.69 56.21
C GLU A 481 15.59 18.07 55.17
N GLN A 482 15.70 16.74 55.12
CA GLN A 482 16.53 16.05 54.15
C GLN A 482 15.96 16.16 52.75
N MET A 483 14.65 16.00 52.59
CA MET A 483 13.97 16.19 51.32
C MET A 483 14.15 17.63 50.81
N GLN A 484 14.10 18.63 51.71
CA GLN A 484 14.36 20.02 51.37
C GLN A 484 15.81 20.24 50.87
N ARG A 485 16.80 19.60 51.53
CA ARG A 485 18.21 19.66 51.09
C ARG A 485 18.43 18.99 49.74
N ASN A 486 17.83 17.84 49.51
CA ASN A 486 17.94 17.12 48.24
C ASN A 486 17.31 17.92 47.10
N LYS A 487 16.16 18.55 47.36
CA LYS A 487 15.52 19.47 46.41
C LYS A 487 16.35 20.72 46.11
N GLU A 488 17.11 21.26 47.07
CA GLU A 488 18.03 22.37 46.82
C GLU A 488 19.24 21.95 45.97
N GLN A 489 19.66 20.68 46.06
CA GLN A 489 20.79 20.15 45.31
C GLN A 489 20.43 19.73 43.88
N SER A 490 19.20 19.25 43.67
CA SER A 490 18.70 18.78 42.38
C SER A 490 17.24 19.18 42.18
N PRO A 491 16.96 20.49 42.01
CA PRO A 491 15.59 21.00 41.92
C PRO A 491 14.80 20.44 40.73
N GLU A 492 15.49 19.92 39.71
CA GLU A 492 14.92 19.36 38.49
C GLU A 492 14.23 18.00 38.73
N CYS A 493 14.60 17.30 39.81
CA CYS A 493 13.98 16.02 40.18
C CYS A 493 12.74 16.17 41.07
N TYR A 494 12.22 17.39 41.24
CA TYR A 494 11.09 17.67 42.10
C TYR A 494 10.06 18.55 41.38
N GLU A 495 8.81 18.10 41.35
CA GLU A 495 7.69 18.92 40.91
C GLU A 495 6.95 19.46 42.16
N GLY A 496 7.14 20.74 42.44
CA GLY A 496 6.69 21.30 43.72
C GLY A 496 7.49 20.70 44.88
N ASN A 497 6.83 20.07 45.86
CA ASN A 497 7.50 19.40 46.99
C ASN A 497 7.51 17.88 46.84
N THR A 498 7.13 17.35 45.68
CA THR A 498 7.04 15.92 45.43
C THR A 498 8.22 15.49 44.58
N PHE A 499 8.95 14.47 45.04
CA PHE A 499 9.99 13.82 44.24
C PHE A 499 9.31 13.05 43.11
N ILE A 500 9.75 13.24 41.87
CA ILE A 500 9.09 12.67 40.69
C ILE A 500 9.37 11.17 40.47
N GLY A 501 10.18 10.55 41.35
CA GLY A 501 10.60 9.15 41.26
C GLY A 501 11.99 9.00 40.66
N ASP A 502 12.70 7.93 41.05
CA ASP A 502 14.12 7.75 40.71
C ASP A 502 14.36 7.61 39.19
N ASP A 503 13.49 6.89 38.48
CA ASP A 503 13.66 6.67 37.04
C ASP A 503 13.32 7.93 36.21
N ALA A 504 12.32 8.70 36.64
CA ALA A 504 11.99 9.98 36.00
C ALA A 504 13.06 11.05 36.29
N CYS A 505 13.57 11.11 37.53
CA CYS A 505 14.70 11.95 37.89
C CYS A 505 15.95 11.56 37.08
N ARG A 506 16.23 10.26 36.92
CA ARG A 506 17.34 9.75 36.10
C ARG A 506 17.24 10.22 34.66
N ALA A 507 16.08 10.05 34.01
CA ALA A 507 15.87 10.49 32.64
C ALA A 507 16.12 12.01 32.46
N ILE A 508 15.67 12.82 33.43
CA ILE A 508 15.91 14.27 33.41
C ILE A 508 17.40 14.61 33.59
N MET A 509 18.10 13.92 34.49
CA MET A 509 19.53 14.16 34.72
C MET A 509 20.36 13.74 33.51
N ASP A 510 20.02 12.64 32.85
CA ASP A 510 20.67 12.17 31.62
C ASP A 510 20.44 13.17 30.46
N GLU A 511 19.23 13.73 30.35
CA GLU A 511 18.91 14.75 29.34
C GLU A 511 19.63 16.09 29.61
N LEU A 512 19.72 16.52 30.86
CA LEU A 512 20.29 17.82 31.23
C LEU A 512 21.82 17.87 31.20
N TYR A 513 22.46 16.76 31.58
CA TYR A 513 23.92 16.72 31.75
C TYR A 513 24.63 15.85 30.70
N GLY A 514 23.87 15.10 29.88
CA GLY A 514 24.34 14.43 28.67
C GLY A 514 25.44 13.38 28.88
N ASP A 515 26.04 12.96 27.75
CA ASP A 515 27.04 11.88 27.64
C ASP A 515 28.29 12.07 28.52
N GLU A 516 28.57 13.26 29.05
CA GLU A 516 29.73 13.51 29.92
C GLU A 516 29.58 12.86 31.30
N TRP A 517 28.36 12.78 31.84
CA TRP A 517 28.11 12.13 33.13
C TRP A 517 28.16 10.60 33.01
N ALA A 518 27.65 10.06 31.90
CA ALA A 518 27.74 8.63 31.57
C ALA A 518 29.18 8.19 31.25
N LYS A 519 29.93 8.96 30.45
CA LYS A 519 31.33 8.65 30.11
C LYS A 519 32.28 8.70 31.30
N ALA A 520 32.12 9.68 32.19
CA ALA A 520 32.99 9.77 33.38
C ALA A 520 32.86 8.56 34.31
N ARG A 521 31.69 7.91 34.32
CA ARG A 521 31.40 6.73 35.15
C ARG A 521 31.80 5.43 34.46
N GLU A 522 31.72 5.36 33.14
CA GLU A 522 32.07 4.19 32.34
C GLU A 522 33.59 4.06 32.11
N GLU A 523 34.32 5.18 32.01
CA GLU A 523 35.76 5.20 31.71
C GLU A 523 36.67 4.97 32.93
N SER A 524 36.17 5.04 34.18
CA SER A 524 36.99 4.88 35.40
C SER A 524 36.19 4.43 36.64
N PRO A 525 35.56 3.25 36.63
CA PRO A 525 34.73 2.75 37.74
C PRO A 525 35.50 2.60 39.06
N GLU A 526 36.83 2.49 39.02
CA GLU A 526 37.68 2.39 40.20
C GLU A 526 37.77 3.70 41.00
N CYS A 527 37.29 4.81 40.43
CA CYS A 527 37.21 6.11 41.10
C CYS A 527 35.89 6.32 41.87
N TYR A 528 35.10 5.27 42.03
CA TYR A 528 33.81 5.31 42.72
C TYR A 528 33.72 4.17 43.75
N GLU A 529 33.27 4.48 44.96
CA GLU A 529 32.95 3.47 45.99
C GLU A 529 31.42 3.46 46.16
N GLY A 530 30.75 2.61 45.37
CA GLY A 530 29.29 2.67 45.18
C GLY A 530 28.90 3.76 44.18
N ASP A 531 27.97 4.64 44.55
CA ASP A 531 27.54 5.78 43.73
C ASP A 531 28.31 7.09 44.04
N GLU A 532 29.20 7.09 45.05
CA GLU A 532 29.99 8.26 45.45
C GLU A 532 31.39 8.27 44.82
N PHE A 533 31.74 9.41 44.21
CA PHE A 533 33.08 9.68 43.67
C PHE A 533 34.07 9.93 44.82
N ILE A 534 35.15 9.15 44.89
CA ILE A 534 36.11 9.20 46.01
C ILE A 534 37.03 10.44 45.98
N GLY A 535 36.89 11.31 44.97
CA GLY A 535 37.60 12.59 44.88
C GLY A 535 38.85 12.56 43.99
N GLU A 536 39.17 13.72 43.39
CA GLU A 536 40.18 13.84 42.31
C GLU A 536 41.60 13.36 42.71
N GLU A 537 42.09 13.67 43.91
CA GLU A 537 43.45 13.26 44.31
C GLU A 537 43.56 11.75 44.56
N GLU A 538 42.50 11.12 45.07
CA GLU A 538 42.47 9.68 45.36
C GLU A 538 42.24 8.86 44.08
N CYS A 539 41.31 9.31 43.23
CA CYS A 539 41.13 8.75 41.89
C CYS A 539 42.42 8.84 41.06
N LYS A 540 43.10 10.00 41.08
CA LYS A 540 44.36 10.17 40.35
C LYS A 540 45.48 9.24 40.84
N ALA A 541 45.56 9.00 42.15
CA ALA A 541 46.53 8.07 42.70
C ALA A 541 46.27 6.61 42.26
N ILE A 542 44.99 6.21 42.21
CA ILE A 542 44.57 4.88 41.73
C ILE A 542 44.87 4.72 40.24
N MET A 543 44.57 5.73 39.43
CA MET A 543 44.82 5.70 37.99
C MET A 543 46.32 5.72 37.65
N GLU A 544 47.15 6.48 38.37
CA GLU A 544 48.62 6.45 38.23
C GLU A 544 49.22 5.09 38.66
N GLU A 545 48.61 4.40 39.63
CA GLU A 545 49.04 3.07 40.08
C GLU A 545 48.61 1.94 39.11
N LEU A 546 47.43 2.05 38.50
CA LEU A 546 46.89 1.06 37.58
C LEU A 546 47.46 1.13 36.17
N HIS A 547 47.70 2.32 35.63
CA HIS A 547 47.95 2.49 34.19
C HIS A 547 49.33 3.03 33.80
N GLY A 548 50.10 3.61 34.72
CA GLY A 548 51.43 4.17 34.38
C GLY A 548 51.40 5.25 33.27
N ASP A 549 52.58 5.74 32.88
CA ASP A 549 52.76 6.99 32.09
C ASP A 549 52.34 6.95 30.60
N GLU A 550 51.62 5.94 30.09
CA GLU A 550 51.24 5.86 28.67
C GLU A 550 49.73 5.90 28.47
N TRP A 551 49.22 7.12 28.27
CA TRP A 551 47.87 7.36 27.75
C TRP A 551 47.94 8.33 26.56
N SER A 552 47.85 7.80 25.34
CA SER A 552 47.33 8.55 24.19
C SER A 552 46.81 7.65 23.05
N SER A 553 45.61 8.02 22.60
CA SER A 553 44.86 7.65 21.38
C SER A 553 44.36 6.22 21.23
N GLY A 554 43.04 6.09 21.40
CA GLY A 554 42.27 4.92 21.04
C GLY A 554 42.06 4.76 19.53
N LYS A 555 42.13 3.50 19.11
CA LYS A 555 41.24 2.84 18.15
C LYS A 555 41.17 1.38 18.62
N GLU A 556 39.96 0.87 18.79
CA GLU A 556 39.74 -0.55 19.06
C GLU A 556 39.91 -1.32 17.75
N ASP A 557 41.10 -1.90 17.56
CA ASP A 557 41.36 -2.88 16.50
C ASP A 557 41.67 -4.23 17.18
N SER A 558 41.13 -5.33 16.63
CA SER A 558 41.21 -6.68 17.22
C SER A 558 42.67 -7.13 17.42
N PRO A 559 43.05 -7.71 18.58
CA PRO A 559 44.43 -8.07 18.90
C PRO A 559 45.09 -9.01 17.88
N GLU A 560 44.30 -9.83 17.18
CA GLU A 560 44.78 -10.80 16.20
C GLU A 560 45.36 -10.15 14.93
N CYS A 561 45.04 -8.87 14.68
CA CYS A 561 45.54 -8.12 13.54
C CYS A 561 46.87 -7.40 13.80
N TYR A 562 47.51 -7.70 14.93
CA TYR A 562 48.80 -7.16 15.31
C TYR A 562 49.81 -8.26 15.59
N ASN A 563 51.04 -8.06 15.12
CA ASN A 563 52.17 -8.91 15.49
C ASN A 563 53.04 -8.16 16.48
N GLY A 564 52.67 -8.21 17.77
CA GLY A 564 53.18 -7.31 18.79
C GLY A 564 52.45 -5.96 18.68
N ASP A 565 53.20 -4.89 18.46
CA ASP A 565 52.64 -3.52 18.40
C ASP A 565 52.45 -3.03 16.95
N GLU A 566 52.74 -3.88 15.95
CA GLU A 566 52.75 -3.53 14.53
C GLU A 566 51.54 -4.17 13.82
N TYR A 567 50.65 -3.34 13.29
CA TYR A 567 49.47 -3.76 12.53
C TYR A 567 49.90 -4.47 11.25
N ILE A 568 49.36 -5.67 11.01
CA ILE A 568 49.83 -6.54 9.92
C ILE A 568 49.28 -6.17 8.54
N GLY A 569 48.39 -5.16 8.47
CA GLY A 569 47.75 -4.67 7.25
C GLY A 569 46.41 -5.36 6.97
N ASP A 570 45.50 -4.62 6.31
CA ASP A 570 44.10 -5.00 6.16
C ASP A 570 43.90 -6.37 5.51
N ASP A 571 44.61 -6.67 4.42
CA ASP A 571 44.47 -7.95 3.72
C ASP A 571 44.88 -9.16 4.58
N ALA A 572 45.90 -8.99 5.42
CA ALA A 572 46.38 -10.05 6.31
C ALA A 572 45.51 -10.19 7.56
N CYS A 573 45.01 -9.07 8.09
CA CYS A 573 44.00 -9.06 9.15
C CYS A 573 42.72 -9.75 8.68
N HIS A 574 42.25 -9.45 7.47
CA HIS A 574 41.04 -10.03 6.89
C HIS A 574 41.17 -11.55 6.70
N ALA A 575 42.32 -12.03 6.20
CA ALA A 575 42.57 -13.47 6.07
C ALA A 575 42.60 -14.20 7.42
N ILE A 576 43.11 -13.57 8.49
CA ILE A 576 43.13 -14.14 9.84
C ILE A 576 41.71 -14.15 10.43
N MET A 577 40.94 -13.09 10.24
CA MET A 577 39.56 -13.02 10.72
C MET A 577 38.65 -14.03 10.00
N GLU A 578 38.86 -14.25 8.69
CA GLU A 578 38.15 -15.27 7.93
C GLU A 578 38.51 -16.70 8.40
N GLU A 579 39.76 -16.94 8.78
CA GLU A 579 40.20 -18.24 9.32
C GLU A 579 39.68 -18.49 10.76
N LEU A 580 39.50 -17.43 11.56
CA LEU A 580 39.05 -17.52 12.95
C LEU A 580 37.52 -17.52 13.12
N HIS A 581 36.79 -16.84 12.23
CA HIS A 581 35.35 -16.58 12.38
C HIS A 581 34.51 -17.00 11.17
N GLY A 582 35.09 -17.77 10.24
CA GLY A 582 34.54 -18.05 8.91
C GLY A 582 33.12 -18.62 8.84
N ASP A 583 32.62 -19.29 9.87
CA ASP A 583 31.26 -19.87 9.86
C ASP A 583 30.18 -18.91 10.42
N GLU A 584 30.56 -17.89 11.20
CA GLU A 584 29.60 -16.90 11.76
C GLU A 584 29.53 -15.63 10.91
N TRP A 585 30.62 -15.24 10.25
CA TRP A 585 30.64 -14.06 9.37
C TRP A 585 29.95 -14.30 8.01
N ARG A 586 29.87 -15.56 7.56
CA ARG A 586 29.23 -15.93 6.27
C ARG A 586 27.71 -15.83 6.26
N LYS A 587 27.05 -15.91 7.43
CA LYS A 587 25.58 -15.84 7.51
C LYS A 587 24.98 -14.48 7.18
N GLY A 588 25.79 -13.40 7.16
CA GLY A 588 25.32 -12.06 6.83
C GLY A 588 25.26 -11.72 5.34
N ARG A 589 25.63 -12.63 4.44
CA ARG A 589 25.57 -12.43 2.97
C ARG A 589 24.66 -13.41 2.22
N GLU A 590 24.00 -14.34 2.90
CA GLU A 590 23.36 -15.50 2.28
C GLU A 590 21.84 -15.35 2.01
N GLU A 591 21.26 -14.16 2.05
CA GLU A 591 19.81 -13.96 1.85
C GLU A 591 19.46 -13.01 0.70
N SER A 592 20.14 -13.12 -0.45
CA SER A 592 19.60 -12.58 -1.71
C SER A 592 18.88 -13.72 -2.45
N PRO A 593 17.55 -13.66 -2.61
CA PRO A 593 16.77 -14.71 -3.29
C PRO A 593 17.31 -15.07 -4.68
N GLU A 594 17.93 -14.11 -5.36
CA GLU A 594 18.48 -14.25 -6.71
C GLU A 594 19.71 -15.17 -6.79
N CYS A 595 20.30 -15.54 -5.65
CA CYS A 595 21.39 -16.50 -5.57
C CYS A 595 20.91 -17.95 -5.34
N TYR A 596 19.61 -18.19 -5.41
CA TYR A 596 19.01 -19.50 -5.25
C TYR A 596 18.18 -19.87 -6.48
N ASN A 597 18.26 -21.14 -6.89
CA ASN A 597 17.36 -21.72 -7.88
C ASN A 597 16.42 -22.68 -7.14
N GLY A 598 15.24 -22.17 -6.78
CA GLY A 598 14.40 -22.80 -5.76
C GLY A 598 15.11 -22.77 -4.40
N ASP A 599 15.27 -23.93 -3.77
CA ASP A 599 15.96 -24.05 -2.46
C ASP A 599 17.48 -24.30 -2.59
N GLU A 600 18.01 -24.36 -3.82
CA GLU A 600 19.41 -24.74 -4.06
C GLU A 600 20.26 -23.50 -4.42
N TYR A 601 21.22 -23.17 -3.55
CA TYR A 601 22.16 -22.07 -3.75
C TYR A 601 23.05 -22.30 -4.98
N ILE A 602 23.11 -21.34 -5.89
CA ILE A 602 23.77 -21.50 -7.19
C ILE A 602 25.30 -21.36 -7.13
N GLY A 603 25.86 -21.06 -5.95
CA GLY A 603 27.29 -20.95 -5.69
C GLY A 603 27.82 -19.51 -5.79
N ASP A 604 28.87 -19.23 -5.02
CA ASP A 604 29.40 -17.87 -4.77
C ASP A 604 29.81 -17.13 -6.03
N GLU A 605 30.42 -17.82 -6.99
CA GLU A 605 30.93 -17.20 -8.23
C GLU A 605 29.79 -16.79 -9.16
N ALA A 606 28.70 -17.57 -9.22
CA ALA A 606 27.51 -17.23 -9.99
C ALA A 606 26.69 -16.14 -9.29
N CYS A 607 26.52 -16.23 -7.97
CA CYS A 607 25.85 -15.21 -7.16
C CYS A 607 26.55 -13.84 -7.27
N HIS A 608 27.89 -13.82 -7.22
CA HIS A 608 28.65 -12.57 -7.35
C HIS A 608 28.47 -11.91 -8.72
N VAL A 609 28.47 -12.69 -9.81
CA VAL A 609 28.24 -12.19 -11.17
C VAL A 609 26.84 -11.61 -11.33
N ILE A 610 25.81 -12.24 -10.76
CA ILE A 610 24.43 -11.73 -10.78
C ILE A 610 24.32 -10.40 -10.03
N MET A 611 24.95 -10.30 -8.86
CA MET A 611 24.92 -9.07 -8.06
C MET A 611 25.66 -7.91 -8.73
N GLU A 612 26.79 -8.17 -9.39
CA GLU A 612 27.51 -7.14 -10.17
C GLU A 612 26.72 -6.68 -11.40
N ALA A 613 26.02 -7.59 -12.08
CA ALA A 613 25.16 -7.27 -13.22
C ALA A 613 23.96 -6.39 -12.80
N LYS A 614 23.31 -6.72 -11.67
CA LYS A 614 22.21 -5.93 -11.10
C LYS A 614 22.65 -4.51 -10.75
N PHE A 615 23.79 -4.38 -10.07
CA PHE A 615 24.33 -3.06 -9.68
C PHE A 615 24.77 -2.22 -10.90
N ALA A 616 25.19 -2.88 -11.99
CA ALA A 616 25.48 -2.21 -13.25
C ALA A 616 24.20 -1.72 -13.96
N ALA A 617 23.13 -2.54 -13.95
CA ALA A 617 21.84 -2.20 -14.54
C ALA A 617 21.14 -1.01 -13.84
N GLU A 618 21.13 -1.01 -12.50
CA GLU A 618 20.57 0.11 -11.70
C GLU A 618 21.32 1.43 -11.93
N LYS A 619 22.62 1.35 -12.20
CA LYS A 619 23.46 2.51 -12.51
C LYS A 619 23.23 3.06 -13.93
N GLU A 620 22.81 2.22 -14.87
CA GLU A 620 22.59 2.59 -16.27
C GLU A 620 21.18 3.18 -16.49
N MET A 621 20.18 2.73 -15.72
CA MET A 621 18.82 3.31 -15.71
C MET A 621 18.77 4.81 -15.36
N MET A 622 19.80 5.36 -14.68
CA MET A 622 19.88 6.80 -14.37
C MET A 622 20.38 7.68 -15.53
N HIS A 623 20.81 7.11 -16.66
CA HIS A 623 21.35 7.85 -17.79
C HIS A 623 20.97 7.20 -19.13
N ASN A 624 19.88 7.64 -19.78
CA ASN A 624 19.92 8.18 -21.17
C ASN A 624 18.54 8.38 -21.84
N GLN A 625 18.45 9.47 -22.61
CA GLN A 625 17.41 9.79 -23.59
C GLN A 625 17.84 9.37 -25.02
N LYS A 626 16.86 8.96 -25.84
CA LYS A 626 16.79 8.80 -27.33
C LYS A 626 18.05 9.00 -28.20
N PRO A 627 18.20 8.22 -29.31
CA PRO A 627 18.02 8.83 -30.65
C PRO A 627 17.48 7.91 -31.80
N GLU A 628 17.11 8.57 -32.91
CA GLU A 628 16.59 8.07 -34.20
C GLU A 628 17.64 7.53 -35.22
N PHE A 629 17.16 6.76 -36.24
CA PHE A 629 17.52 6.67 -37.69
C PHE A 629 17.98 5.33 -38.36
N LEU A 630 17.10 4.82 -39.27
CA LEU A 630 17.18 4.18 -40.62
C LEU A 630 18.12 3.01 -41.07
N LYS A 631 17.42 2.01 -41.70
CA LYS A 631 17.62 1.31 -43.01
C LYS A 631 18.58 0.09 -43.17
N ARG A 632 17.94 -1.06 -43.54
CA ARG A 632 18.16 -1.92 -44.76
C ARG A 632 18.54 -3.41 -44.51
N GLY A 633 17.51 -4.28 -44.47
CA GLY A 633 17.34 -5.45 -45.37
C GLY A 633 17.98 -6.82 -45.05
N GLU A 634 17.16 -7.75 -44.54
CA GLU A 634 17.19 -9.20 -44.84
C GLU A 634 15.73 -9.71 -44.83
N SER A 635 15.32 -10.55 -45.80
CA SER A 635 13.90 -10.79 -46.16
C SER A 635 13.17 -11.91 -45.41
N ASP A 636 13.87 -12.66 -44.55
CA ASP A 636 13.28 -13.81 -43.83
C ASP A 636 13.26 -13.61 -42.31
N LYS A 637 13.75 -12.44 -41.85
CA LYS A 637 13.82 -12.08 -40.44
C LYS A 637 13.04 -10.81 -40.17
N ILE A 638 12.32 -10.79 -39.06
CA ILE A 638 11.49 -9.68 -38.60
C ILE A 638 12.29 -8.92 -37.55
N MET A 639 12.41 -7.61 -37.74
CA MET A 639 13.09 -6.76 -36.77
C MET A 639 12.21 -6.56 -35.54
N VAL A 640 12.65 -7.05 -34.38
CA VAL A 640 12.05 -6.86 -33.06
C VAL A 640 12.92 -5.83 -32.32
N ILE A 641 12.29 -4.84 -31.70
CA ILE A 641 12.99 -3.76 -31.00
C ILE A 641 12.79 -3.97 -29.51
N GLY A 642 13.87 -4.24 -28.78
CA GLY A 642 13.91 -4.31 -27.32
C GLY A 642 14.88 -3.29 -26.73
N GLU A 643 15.10 -3.34 -25.41
CA GLU A 643 15.93 -2.38 -24.67
C GLU A 643 17.41 -2.34 -25.16
N GLY A 644 17.90 -3.43 -25.78
CA GLY A 644 19.23 -3.51 -26.41
C GLY A 644 19.32 -3.01 -27.87
N GLY A 645 18.22 -2.51 -28.45
CA GLY A 645 18.15 -2.09 -29.84
C GLY A 645 17.35 -3.06 -30.74
N ALA A 646 17.51 -2.90 -32.06
CA ALA A 646 16.73 -3.63 -33.04
C ALA A 646 17.46 -4.92 -33.50
N GLU A 647 16.86 -6.07 -33.25
CA GLU A 647 17.37 -7.38 -33.67
C GLU A 647 16.44 -8.09 -34.64
N PHE A 648 16.96 -9.03 -35.43
CA PHE A 648 16.22 -9.69 -36.50
C PHE A 648 15.92 -11.16 -36.15
N VAL A 649 14.65 -11.46 -35.82
CA VAL A 649 14.15 -12.79 -35.43
C VAL A 649 13.60 -13.56 -36.63
N ASP A 650 13.85 -14.87 -36.69
CA ASP A 650 13.36 -15.72 -37.80
C ASP A 650 11.82 -15.86 -37.77
N LYS A 651 11.17 -15.65 -38.92
CA LYS A 651 9.70 -15.67 -39.03
C LYS A 651 9.05 -16.98 -38.53
N LYS A 652 9.77 -18.09 -38.62
CA LYS A 652 9.30 -19.42 -38.19
C LYS A 652 9.26 -19.56 -36.66
N GLU A 653 10.12 -18.84 -35.98
CA GLU A 653 10.23 -18.85 -34.52
C GLU A 653 9.09 -18.02 -33.90
N LEU A 654 8.85 -16.82 -34.45
CA LEU A 654 7.69 -15.99 -34.11
C LEU A 654 6.36 -16.73 -34.34
N GLN A 655 6.25 -17.49 -35.44
CA GLN A 655 5.06 -18.31 -35.72
C GLN A 655 4.84 -19.41 -34.67
N ASN A 656 5.90 -19.99 -34.13
CA ASN A 656 5.80 -21.05 -33.13
C ASN A 656 5.30 -20.50 -31.78
N ILE A 657 5.73 -19.30 -31.41
CA ILE A 657 5.26 -18.56 -30.22
C ILE A 657 3.79 -18.16 -30.38
N LEU A 658 3.40 -17.64 -31.55
CA LEU A 658 2.00 -17.32 -31.85
C LEU A 658 1.09 -18.57 -31.83
N GLU A 659 1.63 -19.74 -32.19
CA GLU A 659 0.91 -21.01 -32.13
C GLU A 659 0.76 -21.53 -30.68
N GLN A 660 1.77 -21.30 -29.83
CA GLN A 660 1.68 -21.56 -28.39
C GLN A 660 0.64 -20.64 -27.72
N ALA A 661 0.68 -19.34 -28.02
CA ALA A 661 -0.26 -18.34 -27.49
C ALA A 661 -1.73 -18.56 -27.91
N LYS A 662 -1.98 -19.33 -28.96
CA LYS A 662 -3.32 -19.69 -29.45
C LYS A 662 -3.94 -20.88 -28.71
N ASN A 663 -3.18 -21.69 -28.00
CA ASN A 663 -3.69 -22.89 -27.31
C ASN A 663 -4.00 -22.66 -25.82
N ILE A 664 -4.01 -21.40 -25.37
CA ILE A 664 -4.13 -21.01 -23.94
C ILE A 664 -5.61 -20.81 -23.50
N GLU A 665 -6.57 -21.04 -24.39
CA GLU A 665 -8.01 -20.83 -24.10
C GLU A 665 -8.55 -21.69 -22.94
N ASP A 666 -7.83 -22.71 -22.47
CA ASP A 666 -8.26 -23.63 -21.38
C ASP A 666 -7.19 -23.90 -20.29
N SER A 667 -6.19 -23.03 -20.14
CA SER A 667 -4.96 -23.34 -19.37
C SER A 667 -4.93 -22.85 -17.90
N ASP A 668 -4.29 -23.63 -17.02
CA ASP A 668 -4.06 -23.36 -15.57
C ASP A 668 -3.00 -22.25 -15.34
N MET A 669 -2.99 -21.61 -14.16
CA MET A 669 -2.11 -20.48 -13.78
C MET A 669 -0.61 -20.74 -14.03
N ASN A 670 -0.16 -21.99 -13.88
CA ASN A 670 1.24 -22.37 -14.15
C ASN A 670 1.62 -22.21 -15.64
N GLU A 671 0.68 -22.33 -16.58
CA GLU A 671 0.95 -22.15 -18.02
C GLU A 671 0.94 -20.65 -18.42
N ILE A 672 0.25 -19.81 -17.65
CA ILE A 672 0.32 -18.34 -17.76
C ILE A 672 1.68 -17.85 -17.27
N GLU A 673 2.17 -18.42 -16.17
CA GLU A 673 3.51 -18.17 -15.64
C GLU A 673 4.61 -18.64 -16.61
N ASP A 674 4.45 -19.81 -17.24
CA ASP A 674 5.35 -20.29 -18.31
C ASP A 674 5.34 -19.39 -19.56
N LEU A 675 4.20 -18.81 -19.92
CA LEU A 675 4.11 -17.82 -21.01
C LEU A 675 4.82 -16.51 -20.63
N ALA A 676 4.58 -16.01 -19.41
CA ALA A 676 5.27 -14.83 -18.89
C ALA A 676 6.79 -15.05 -18.83
N ASN A 677 7.23 -16.25 -18.43
CA ASN A 677 8.63 -16.66 -18.44
C ASN A 677 9.19 -16.81 -19.87
N SER A 678 8.43 -17.33 -20.83
CA SER A 678 8.84 -17.42 -22.24
C SER A 678 8.99 -16.04 -22.90
N ILE A 679 8.16 -15.07 -22.49
CA ILE A 679 8.26 -13.67 -22.91
C ILE A 679 9.52 -13.03 -22.31
N ARG A 680 9.79 -13.24 -21.01
CA ARG A 680 11.03 -12.79 -20.35
C ARG A 680 12.29 -13.45 -20.90
N GLU A 681 12.23 -14.73 -21.28
CA GLU A 681 13.36 -15.43 -21.91
C GLU A 681 13.71 -14.82 -23.28
N LEU A 682 12.72 -14.37 -24.06
CA LEU A 682 12.97 -13.64 -25.32
C LEU A 682 13.62 -12.28 -25.11
N GLU A 683 13.40 -11.66 -23.95
CA GLU A 683 14.04 -10.41 -23.54
C GLU A 683 15.46 -10.62 -23.00
N GLY A 684 15.83 -11.86 -22.61
CA GLY A 684 17.05 -12.18 -21.85
C GLY A 684 18.17 -12.95 -22.57
N TRP A 685 18.10 -13.25 -23.87
CA TRP A 685 19.15 -14.05 -24.53
C TRP A 685 20.36 -13.22 -24.99
N THR A 686 21.44 -13.25 -24.19
CA THR A 686 22.81 -13.19 -24.71
C THR A 686 23.62 -14.43 -24.31
N GLU A 687 24.18 -15.09 -25.33
CA GLU A 687 25.48 -15.78 -25.42
C GLU A 687 25.43 -17.15 -26.11
N GLY A 688 26.11 -17.23 -27.25
CA GLY A 688 26.37 -18.47 -27.97
C GLY A 688 27.20 -18.31 -29.25
N ASP A 689 28.49 -18.64 -29.14
CA ASP A 689 29.47 -18.98 -30.18
C ASP A 689 30.17 -17.87 -30.98
N GLY A 690 31.24 -17.34 -30.37
CA GLY A 690 32.33 -16.65 -31.03
C GLY A 690 33.05 -17.52 -32.07
N ALA A 691 32.86 -17.19 -33.35
CA ALA A 691 33.77 -17.57 -34.42
C ALA A 691 34.83 -16.47 -34.61
N TYR A 692 36.07 -16.79 -34.23
CA TYR A 692 37.27 -16.01 -34.54
C TYR A 692 37.36 -15.67 -36.03
N TYR A 693 37.46 -14.38 -36.36
CA TYR A 693 38.24 -13.90 -37.49
C TYR A 693 39.10 -12.70 -37.05
N GLU A 694 40.41 -12.94 -37.04
CA GLU A 694 41.44 -11.92 -37.03
C GLU A 694 41.34 -11.10 -38.32
N ASP A 695 41.28 -9.77 -38.21
CA ASP A 695 41.97 -8.88 -39.14
C ASP A 695 42.21 -7.53 -38.45
N ASP A 696 43.44 -7.38 -37.97
CA ASP A 696 44.10 -6.12 -37.65
C ASP A 696 44.19 -5.26 -38.91
N ASP A 697 43.71 -4.02 -38.83
CA ASP A 697 44.37 -2.80 -39.36
C ASP A 697 43.32 -1.70 -39.60
N GLN A 698 43.11 -0.83 -38.61
CA GLN A 698 42.97 0.64 -38.73
C GLN A 698 42.24 1.25 -37.52
N TYR A 699 42.98 1.58 -36.45
CA TYR A 699 42.62 2.70 -35.56
C TYR A 699 43.90 3.30 -34.96
N GLN A 700 44.40 4.33 -35.62
CA GLN A 700 45.27 5.36 -35.04
C GLN A 700 44.68 6.70 -35.47
N GLU A 701 44.64 7.65 -34.53
CA GLU A 701 44.06 9.00 -34.60
C GLU A 701 42.58 9.12 -34.21
N PHE A 702 42.30 9.16 -32.90
CA PHE A 702 41.26 10.03 -32.33
C PHE A 702 41.52 10.19 -30.82
N ASP A 703 42.50 11.04 -30.45
CA ASP A 703 42.76 11.37 -29.03
C ASP A 703 43.42 12.76 -28.83
N GLU A 704 43.04 13.77 -29.63
CA GLU A 704 43.56 15.14 -29.49
C GLU A 704 42.50 16.26 -29.59
N ASN A 705 41.20 15.98 -29.35
CA ASN A 705 40.16 17.03 -29.50
C ASN A 705 39.23 17.25 -28.30
N GLN A 706 39.59 16.77 -27.11
CA GLN A 706 38.78 16.93 -25.89
C GLN A 706 39.32 18.00 -24.91
N ASP A 707 40.25 18.86 -25.32
CA ASP A 707 40.79 19.95 -24.49
C ASP A 707 40.38 21.37 -24.97
N HIS A 708 39.49 21.50 -25.95
CA HIS A 708 39.15 22.82 -26.53
C HIS A 708 37.78 23.41 -26.12
N TYR A 709 36.97 22.71 -25.31
CA TYR A 709 35.61 23.20 -24.95
C TYR A 709 35.42 23.67 -23.49
N GLN A 710 36.47 23.67 -22.67
CA GLN A 710 36.40 24.14 -21.27
C GLN A 710 36.99 25.56 -21.05
N GLU A 711 37.35 26.31 -22.10
CA GLU A 711 37.96 27.66 -21.99
C GLU A 711 37.05 28.83 -22.44
N GLU A 712 35.83 28.58 -22.93
CA GLU A 712 34.89 29.64 -23.35
C GLU A 712 33.81 30.02 -22.32
N TYR A 713 33.66 29.28 -21.22
CA TYR A 713 32.64 29.59 -20.20
C TYR A 713 33.11 30.49 -19.04
N ASP A 714 34.43 30.62 -18.83
CA ASP A 714 34.99 31.42 -17.72
C ASP A 714 35.37 32.87 -18.08
N ASN A 715 35.05 33.34 -19.30
CA ASN A 715 35.48 34.66 -19.79
C ASN A 715 34.34 35.68 -20.03
N TYR A 716 33.12 35.40 -19.56
CA TYR A 716 31.96 36.32 -19.68
C TYR A 716 31.44 36.86 -18.34
N GLY A 717 32.36 37.12 -17.40
CA GLY A 717 32.03 37.45 -16.02
C GLY A 717 32.72 38.67 -15.40
N SER A 718 33.19 39.68 -16.14
CA SER A 718 33.53 40.98 -15.52
C SER A 718 33.71 42.11 -16.54
N ASP A 719 32.75 43.02 -16.64
CA ASP A 719 32.92 44.47 -16.85
C ASP A 719 31.68 45.07 -17.50
N TYR A 720 30.69 45.48 -16.70
CA TYR A 720 29.90 46.69 -17.00
C TYR A 720 29.25 47.19 -15.71
N GLY A 721 29.98 48.06 -15.00
CA GLY A 721 29.39 48.97 -14.02
C GLY A 721 29.47 50.40 -14.52
N LYS A 722 28.31 51.06 -14.68
CA LYS A 722 27.99 52.49 -14.42
C LYS A 722 26.99 53.07 -15.43
N GLY A 723 25.83 53.48 -14.93
CA GLY A 723 24.88 54.33 -15.64
C GLY A 723 23.59 54.51 -14.83
N ASP A 724 23.41 55.70 -14.25
CA ASP A 724 22.32 56.08 -13.35
C ASP A 724 20.91 56.13 -13.99
N TYR A 725 19.92 56.15 -13.09
CA TYR A 725 18.59 56.78 -13.14
C TYR A 725 17.34 55.91 -13.37
N LYS A 726 16.70 55.63 -12.24
CA LYS A 726 15.33 56.04 -11.83
C LYS A 726 14.08 55.35 -12.40
N GLU A 727 13.26 55.01 -11.40
CA GLU A 727 11.79 55.07 -11.32
C GLU A 727 10.97 53.93 -11.95
N ASP A 728 9.97 53.54 -11.15
CA ASP A 728 8.75 52.78 -11.43
C ASP A 728 8.88 51.25 -11.61
N TYR A 729 8.65 50.52 -10.52
CA TYR A 729 7.40 49.78 -10.27
C TYR A 729 7.48 49.06 -8.91
N LYS A 730 6.73 49.57 -7.93
CA LYS A 730 6.26 48.84 -6.75
C LYS A 730 4.79 48.50 -7.00
N ASP A 731 4.42 47.23 -6.81
CA ASP A 731 3.23 46.79 -6.08
C ASP A 731 2.92 45.34 -6.46
N TYR A 732 2.96 44.44 -5.46
CA TYR A 732 2.06 43.31 -5.18
C TYR A 732 2.80 42.25 -4.35
N ASN A 733 2.78 42.44 -3.02
CA ASN A 733 2.57 41.40 -2.00
C ASN A 733 2.83 41.98 -0.61
N SER A 734 1.76 42.47 0.02
CA SER A 734 1.69 42.58 1.48
C SER A 734 0.22 42.73 1.89
N ASP A 735 -0.42 41.65 2.28
CA ASP A 735 -1.62 41.66 3.12
C ASP A 735 -1.72 40.28 3.77
N TYR A 736 -0.98 40.07 4.85
CA TYR A 736 -1.34 39.21 5.99
C TYR A 736 -0.24 39.37 7.03
N GLU A 737 -0.40 40.36 7.92
CA GLU A 737 0.08 40.37 9.31
C GLU A 737 -0.01 41.80 9.88
N LYS A 738 -1.07 42.05 10.67
CA LYS A 738 -1.09 42.78 11.94
C LYS A 738 -2.48 43.34 12.22
N GLY A 739 -3.09 42.88 13.32
CA GLY A 739 -4.35 43.39 13.80
C GLY A 739 -4.70 42.92 15.22
N GLU A 740 -3.87 43.33 16.18
CA GLU A 740 -4.25 43.71 17.56
C GLU A 740 -5.14 42.77 18.41
N TYR A 741 -4.50 42.12 19.37
CA TYR A 741 -5.10 41.64 20.62
C TYR A 741 -5.80 42.80 21.37
N LYS A 742 -7.04 42.56 21.78
CA LYS A 742 -7.70 43.31 22.87
C LYS A 742 -8.38 42.34 23.82
N ASP A 743 -7.96 42.45 25.07
CA ASP A 743 -8.56 41.89 26.27
C ASP A 743 -10.09 42.10 26.30
N TYR A 744 -10.83 41.06 26.69
CA TYR A 744 -12.11 41.21 27.35
C TYR A 744 -12.16 40.34 28.60
N ASP A 745 -12.03 41.06 29.71
CA ASP A 745 -12.38 40.66 31.07
C ASP A 745 -13.90 40.53 31.25
N GLU A 746 -14.25 39.77 32.29
CA GLU A 746 -15.56 39.44 32.83
C GLU A 746 -16.55 40.61 32.98
N GLY A 747 -17.86 40.33 32.88
CA GLY A 747 -18.88 41.29 33.27
C GLY A 747 -20.34 40.90 33.10
N TYR A 748 -20.89 40.17 34.07
CA TYR A 748 -22.32 40.07 34.38
C TYR A 748 -23.02 41.45 34.39
N ASN A 749 -24.13 41.61 33.65
CA ASN A 749 -25.42 42.08 34.20
C ASN A 749 -26.57 42.21 33.17
N ASN A 750 -27.73 41.73 33.62
CA ASN A 750 -29.10 42.16 33.34
C ASN A 750 -29.27 43.56 32.70
N ASP A 751 -30.11 43.69 31.67
CA ASP A 751 -31.56 43.97 31.82
C ASP A 751 -32.20 44.42 30.49
N ASN A 752 -33.33 43.79 30.16
CA ASN A 752 -34.57 44.38 29.65
C ASN A 752 -34.59 45.64 28.73
N LYS A 753 -35.26 45.42 27.58
CA LYS A 753 -36.45 46.15 27.04
C LYS A 753 -36.31 47.39 26.12
N TYR A 754 -37.06 47.22 25.03
CA TYR A 754 -37.90 48.17 24.25
C TYR A 754 -37.29 49.00 23.09
N ASN A 755 -37.79 48.65 21.89
CA ASN A 755 -38.32 49.47 20.79
C ASN A 755 -37.80 50.90 20.58
N GLU A 756 -37.31 51.18 19.37
CA GLU A 756 -37.99 51.99 18.34
C GLU A 756 -37.47 51.66 16.94
#